data_AF-A0ABF7PYM2-F1
#
_entry.id   AF-A0ABF7PYM2-F1
#
_cell.length_a   1.000
_cell.length_b   1.000
_cell.length_c   1.000
_cell.angle_alpha   90.00
_cell.angle_beta   90.00
_cell.angle_gamma   90.00
#
_symmetry.space_group_name_H-M   'P 1'
#
loop_
_entity.id
_entity.type
_entity.pdbx_description
1 polymer ?
#
loop_
_entity_poly.entity_id
_entity_poly.type
_entity_poly.pdbx_seq_one_letter_code
_entity_poly.pdbx_strand_id
1 'polypeptide(L)'
;MIHIAHISDIHFGLNFSAATWQAVVGCVVDFDPHIIVVSGDLVDDPSPEHLLTAKGALDTLLRRTQESSDKRWGDGRGRKAELVVVPGNHDVFESGIAMGMPRLNWFERIFSGGNTARAEQALQTKLRTAVLDFGPQPLGLPAGTRPQDAGWARRAWARTVALFGGRAIMPWDQADDFARLLPAAAPLPLVRVARSAPILLAMFDSNGSGGNLGVATGIVDNDVLLALPSKLQQAKENYVARVAIVHHHVLPIAFAPNGHKTTGEPMMVFRNAGALLRILANHQFDLILHGHWHKTQFARIDFGDDSSDGYPMAVVSAGSAAMATPDNTNHNSINLIRIAPTGQIEVKSVFYGAGQSPRPDGTAGADYRVYKEPLAAAKRRAHARARERHPIECEAREQSCEITENGDLWVTHRIKGLRVQGDIGRYDKRPLVMYLPTYGHFVQDTLTLAPETAKAGFEIVPASDYPRSARDDRQCDYYWLKFPGGGISKGDKPVPYEFSHGCANCMMMTQWEAVERLERGTRKPRPQGFDHEWVGVRVTFPARTLILKVRFPRSLGQVQPDVECRRPPRYPNYEIDQWGDAKLDDTTGAPPGLEIDSDTLHEEAHALSYDAPSQTWKLVIEHPLVGYQYSLRWQVPGEPENRTIAGNTREWHRTLLNLGDRIDAGNTTADDREAIRQFDLLVQTLETELKLGRVSRDEKWTIALMVHDAADLVLRPVLSRRSGPRREELPRSFSIPYGDGVSGAAFQQRRTIAWSHGGVISDPEGVAKSLITPVPYPPAEADDEAVHVLALPVYHTGTEDARRPPPWATIGVVTVDSSSYASSIKDMDDKQRLWLRTLAQAQTDKIIRAVRGERDETESSSPCGATDRPLS
;
A
#
# COMPACT_ATOMS: atom_id res chain seq x y z
N MET A 1 -0.39 -5.11 13.07
CA MET A 1 -0.70 -4.13 14.13
C MET A 1 0.21 -4.40 15.33
N ILE A 2 0.86 -3.37 15.86
CA ILE A 2 1.77 -3.45 17.03
C ILE A 2 0.97 -3.13 18.29
N HIS A 3 1.27 -3.81 19.40
CA HIS A 3 0.56 -3.69 20.67
C HIS A 3 1.56 -3.34 21.77
N ILE A 4 1.32 -2.28 22.54
CA ILE A 4 2.13 -1.86 23.68
C ILE A 4 1.21 -1.81 24.91
N ALA A 5 1.56 -2.54 25.96
CA ALA A 5 0.93 -2.38 27.27
C ALA A 5 1.78 -1.44 28.10
N HIS A 6 1.19 -0.37 28.64
CA HIS A 6 1.88 0.60 29.49
C HIS A 6 1.25 0.60 30.88
N ILE A 7 2.08 0.26 31.86
CA ILE A 7 1.77 0.26 33.29
C ILE A 7 2.76 1.16 34.02
N SER A 8 2.39 1.64 35.20
CA SER A 8 3.23 2.54 36.00
C SER A 8 2.85 2.45 37.47
N ASP A 9 3.71 2.96 38.35
CA ASP A 9 3.39 3.22 39.75
C ASP A 9 2.80 1.97 40.43
N ILE A 10 3.54 0.86 40.35
CA ILE A 10 3.13 -0.43 40.92
C ILE A 10 3.15 -0.36 42.45
N HIS A 11 4.11 0.37 43.02
CA HIS A 11 4.23 0.60 44.46
C HIS A 11 4.14 -0.69 45.28
N PHE A 12 4.98 -1.68 44.97
CA PHE A 12 5.09 -2.88 45.80
C PHE A 12 5.58 -2.50 47.21
N GLY A 13 4.68 -2.60 48.18
CA GLY A 13 4.88 -2.10 49.54
C GLY A 13 3.57 -2.01 50.34
N LEU A 14 3.39 -0.93 51.08
CA LEU A 14 2.34 -0.78 52.09
C LEU A 14 0.93 -0.78 51.48
N ASN A 15 0.76 -0.09 50.35
CA ASN A 15 -0.55 0.10 49.71
C ASN A 15 -0.77 -0.84 48.52
N PHE A 16 0.04 -1.88 48.36
CA PHE A 16 -0.04 -2.81 47.24
C PHE A 16 -1.22 -3.79 47.37
N SER A 17 -1.97 -3.98 46.28
CA SER A 17 -3.04 -4.98 46.17
C SER A 17 -2.66 -6.11 45.22
N ALA A 18 -2.35 -7.28 45.77
CA ALA A 18 -2.03 -8.47 44.98
C ALA A 18 -3.18 -8.92 44.07
N ALA A 19 -4.44 -8.79 44.54
CA ALA A 19 -5.61 -9.11 43.72
C ALA A 19 -5.72 -8.17 42.50
N THR A 20 -5.49 -6.88 42.70
CA THR A 20 -5.48 -5.87 41.62
C THR A 20 -4.35 -6.15 40.64
N TRP A 21 -3.14 -6.45 41.13
CA TRP A 21 -2.02 -6.84 40.28
C TRP A 21 -2.34 -8.06 39.41
N GLN A 22 -2.90 -9.13 39.99
CA GLN A 22 -3.24 -10.33 39.20
C GLN A 22 -4.31 -10.06 38.14
N ALA A 23 -5.26 -9.14 38.42
CA ALA A 23 -6.23 -8.69 37.43
C ALA A 23 -5.57 -7.90 36.29
N VAL A 24 -4.60 -7.03 36.60
CA VAL A 24 -3.77 -6.33 35.60
C VAL A 24 -2.97 -7.30 34.76
N VAL A 25 -2.32 -8.28 35.38
CA VAL A 25 -1.58 -9.34 34.68
C VAL A 25 -2.49 -10.07 33.71
N GLY A 26 -3.70 -10.46 34.14
CA GLY A 26 -4.70 -11.06 33.26
C GLY A 26 -5.01 -10.18 32.05
N CYS A 27 -5.33 -8.91 32.29
CA CYS A 27 -5.64 -7.95 31.22
C CYS A 27 -4.49 -7.75 30.22
N VAL A 28 -3.25 -7.63 30.70
CA VAL A 28 -2.06 -7.47 29.86
C VAL A 28 -1.77 -8.75 29.06
N VAL A 29 -1.90 -9.93 29.68
CA VAL A 29 -1.72 -11.22 29.00
C VAL A 29 -2.76 -11.40 27.89
N ASP A 30 -4.03 -11.06 28.16
CA ASP A 30 -5.11 -11.17 27.18
C ASP A 30 -4.93 -10.21 26.00
N PHE A 31 -4.41 -9.01 26.26
CA PHE A 31 -4.09 -8.00 25.24
C PHE A 31 -2.97 -8.41 24.27
N ASP A 32 -2.15 -9.40 24.66
CA ASP A 32 -1.09 -10.00 23.82
C ASP A 32 -0.08 -8.95 23.28
N PRO A 33 0.59 -8.17 24.14
CA PRO A 33 1.46 -7.08 23.70
C PRO A 33 2.77 -7.58 23.05
N HIS A 34 3.32 -6.75 22.16
CA HIS A 34 4.70 -6.88 21.68
C HIS A 34 5.69 -6.25 22.68
N ILE A 35 5.26 -5.20 23.38
CA ILE A 35 6.10 -4.46 24.33
C ILE A 35 5.29 -4.20 25.59
N ILE A 36 5.87 -4.46 26.75
CA ILE A 36 5.34 -4.08 28.07
C ILE A 36 6.24 -2.98 28.61
N VAL A 37 5.69 -1.77 28.77
CA VAL A 37 6.39 -0.60 29.31
C VAL A 37 5.98 -0.40 30.77
N VAL A 38 6.98 -0.25 31.64
CA VAL A 38 6.81 0.10 33.05
C VAL A 38 7.50 1.44 33.32
N SER A 39 6.71 2.51 33.51
CA SER A 39 7.24 3.88 33.63
C SER A 39 7.56 4.33 35.06
N GLY A 40 8.24 3.48 35.84
CA GLY A 40 8.76 3.82 37.17
C GLY A 40 7.84 3.56 38.35
N ASP A 41 8.39 3.76 39.56
CA ASP A 41 7.82 3.49 40.87
C ASP A 41 7.30 2.05 41.01
N LEU A 42 8.24 1.11 40.86
CA LEU A 42 7.99 -0.31 41.01
C LEU A 42 7.71 -0.69 42.47
N VAL A 43 8.42 -0.04 43.39
CA VAL A 43 8.46 -0.35 44.83
C VAL A 43 8.24 0.93 45.63
N ASP A 44 7.78 0.82 46.87
CA ASP A 44 7.63 1.99 47.77
C ASP A 44 8.98 2.49 48.33
N ASP A 45 9.91 1.56 48.55
CA ASP A 45 11.24 1.83 49.09
C ASP A 45 12.30 1.02 48.32
N PRO A 46 13.41 1.66 47.93
CA PRO A 46 14.42 1.06 47.06
C PRO A 46 15.38 0.15 47.83
N SER A 47 15.00 -1.12 47.97
CA SER A 47 15.85 -2.19 48.53
C SER A 47 16.11 -3.31 47.51
N PRO A 48 17.24 -4.02 47.59
CA PRO A 48 17.50 -5.19 46.75
C PRO A 48 16.37 -6.21 46.78
N GLU A 49 15.80 -6.50 47.96
CA GLU A 49 14.72 -7.48 48.06
C GLU A 49 13.44 -7.04 47.35
N HIS A 50 13.00 -5.79 47.54
CA HIS A 50 11.80 -5.29 46.86
C HIS A 50 11.99 -5.24 45.35
N LEU A 51 13.14 -4.75 44.88
CA LEU A 51 13.43 -4.61 43.45
C LEU A 51 13.63 -5.97 42.76
N LEU A 52 14.26 -6.95 43.41
CA LEU A 52 14.36 -8.32 42.90
C LEU A 52 13.00 -9.01 42.85
N THR A 53 12.11 -8.71 43.81
CA THR A 53 10.73 -9.23 43.81
C THR A 53 9.92 -8.62 42.68
N ALA A 54 10.03 -7.30 42.49
CA ALA A 54 9.41 -6.60 41.37
C ALA A 54 9.91 -7.15 40.03
N LYS A 55 11.23 -7.36 39.89
CA LYS A 55 11.82 -8.01 38.72
C LYS A 55 11.21 -9.39 38.48
N GLY A 56 11.13 -10.24 39.50
CA GLY A 56 10.54 -11.58 39.38
C GLY A 56 9.05 -11.57 38.98
N ALA A 57 8.27 -10.63 39.51
CA ALA A 57 6.87 -10.44 39.14
C ALA A 57 6.71 -10.00 37.68
N LEU A 58 7.56 -9.05 37.23
CA LEU A 58 7.57 -8.60 35.84
C LEU A 58 8.06 -9.68 34.87
N ASP A 59 9.06 -10.49 35.26
CA ASP A 59 9.52 -11.65 34.49
C ASP A 59 8.40 -12.71 34.37
N THR A 60 7.62 -12.90 35.46
CA THR A 60 6.44 -13.77 35.45
C THR A 60 5.36 -13.25 34.52
N LEU A 61 5.06 -11.96 34.53
CA LEU A 61 4.14 -11.32 33.58
C LEU A 61 4.63 -11.53 32.13
N LEU A 62 5.89 -11.22 31.85
CA LEU A 62 6.50 -11.37 30.53
C LEU A 62 6.38 -12.81 30.01
N ARG A 63 6.75 -13.79 30.85
CA ARG A 63 6.66 -15.22 30.52
C ARG A 63 5.21 -15.63 30.24
N ARG A 64 4.26 -15.25 31.10
CA ARG A 64 2.83 -15.56 30.91
C ARG A 64 2.29 -14.97 29.61
N THR A 65 2.70 -13.75 29.25
CA THR A 65 2.33 -13.13 27.97
C THR A 65 2.87 -13.92 26.78
N GLN A 66 4.15 -14.29 26.81
CA GLN A 66 4.77 -15.08 25.73
C GLN A 66 4.13 -16.46 25.59
N GLU A 67 3.90 -17.18 26.70
CA GLU A 67 3.24 -18.49 26.71
C GLU A 67 1.79 -18.42 26.20
N SER A 68 1.05 -17.39 26.59
CA SER A 68 -0.32 -17.15 26.10
C SER A 68 -0.34 -16.86 24.60
N SER A 69 0.62 -16.06 24.11
CA SER A 69 0.76 -15.74 22.70
C SER A 69 1.11 -16.96 21.85
N ASP A 70 2.08 -17.77 22.29
CA ASP A 70 2.45 -19.02 21.60
C ASP A 70 1.27 -20.00 21.55
N LYS A 71 0.48 -20.12 22.62
CA LYS A 71 -0.78 -20.90 22.61
C LYS A 71 -1.83 -20.35 21.65
N ARG A 72 -1.96 -19.02 21.56
CA ARG A 72 -2.96 -18.34 20.72
C ARG A 72 -2.68 -18.49 19.23
N TRP A 73 -1.41 -18.40 18.83
CA TRP A 73 -1.00 -18.35 17.42
C TRP A 73 -0.34 -19.64 16.92
N GLY A 74 -0.05 -20.59 17.81
CA GLY A 74 0.70 -21.82 17.55
C GLY A 74 2.19 -21.67 17.83
N ASP A 75 2.84 -22.79 18.18
CA ASP A 75 4.25 -22.83 18.59
C ASP A 75 5.17 -22.13 17.59
N GLY A 76 5.93 -21.14 18.07
CA GLY A 76 6.88 -20.36 17.27
C GLY A 76 6.26 -19.23 16.44
N ARG A 77 4.93 -19.07 16.42
CA ARG A 77 4.23 -17.95 15.75
C ARG A 77 3.70 -16.90 16.72
N GLY A 78 3.78 -17.15 18.03
CA GLY A 78 3.41 -16.18 19.06
C GLY A 78 4.33 -14.95 19.07
N ARG A 79 3.78 -13.84 19.56
CA ARG A 79 4.52 -12.59 19.74
C ARG A 79 5.58 -12.79 20.82
N LYS A 80 6.81 -12.40 20.50
CA LYS A 80 7.91 -12.41 21.46
C LYS A 80 7.93 -11.10 22.22
N ALA A 81 7.00 -10.97 23.17
CA ALA A 81 6.88 -9.77 24.00
C ALA A 81 8.23 -9.39 24.64
N GLU A 82 8.50 -8.09 24.76
CA GLU A 82 9.69 -7.53 25.42
C GLU A 82 9.27 -6.62 26.57
N LEU A 83 10.03 -6.63 27.67
CA LEU A 83 9.82 -5.76 28.83
C LEU A 83 10.77 -4.55 28.77
N VAL A 84 10.23 -3.35 29.07
CA VAL A 84 10.96 -2.08 29.11
C VAL A 84 10.62 -1.38 30.42
N VAL A 85 11.63 -1.02 31.21
CA VAL A 85 11.47 -0.47 32.55
C VAL A 85 12.37 0.76 32.71
N VAL A 86 11.83 1.84 33.27
CA VAL A 86 12.60 3.01 33.72
C VAL A 86 12.37 3.23 35.21
N PRO A 87 13.30 3.85 35.96
CA PRO A 87 13.12 4.08 37.38
C PRO A 87 12.23 5.29 37.66
N GLY A 88 11.43 5.21 38.71
CA GLY A 88 10.81 6.36 39.38
C GLY A 88 11.59 6.78 40.62
N ASN A 89 11.10 7.80 41.32
CA ASN A 89 11.80 8.35 42.49
C ASN A 89 11.82 7.37 43.67
N HIS A 90 10.79 6.53 43.82
CA HIS A 90 10.77 5.49 44.86
C HIS A 90 11.68 4.30 44.57
N ASP A 91 12.15 4.16 43.33
CA ASP A 91 13.07 3.09 42.94
C ASP A 91 14.55 3.42 43.24
N VAL A 92 14.88 4.68 43.52
CA VAL A 92 16.27 5.16 43.63
C VAL A 92 16.56 6.07 44.83
N PHE A 93 15.53 6.63 45.47
CA PHE A 93 15.67 7.43 46.69
C PHE A 93 14.93 6.79 47.87
N GLU A 94 15.59 6.71 49.03
CA GLU A 94 14.93 6.26 50.27
C GLU A 94 13.69 7.12 50.54
N SER A 95 12.54 6.50 50.82
CA SER A 95 11.24 7.17 50.99
C SER A 95 10.75 8.00 49.79
N GLY A 96 11.34 7.85 48.60
CA GLY A 96 10.97 8.58 47.38
C GLY A 96 11.34 10.05 47.35
N ILE A 97 12.11 10.56 48.33
CA ILE A 97 12.42 11.98 48.49
C ILE A 97 13.92 12.24 48.28
N ALA A 98 14.25 13.15 47.36
CA ALA A 98 15.62 13.50 47.00
C ALA A 98 16.27 14.63 47.84
N MET A 99 15.64 15.08 48.93
CA MET A 99 16.15 16.18 49.80
C MET A 99 17.45 15.78 50.53
N GLY A 100 18.60 15.92 49.85
CA GLY A 100 19.93 15.66 50.42
C GLY A 100 20.25 14.18 50.67
N MET A 101 19.43 13.25 50.18
CA MET A 101 19.71 11.82 50.22
C MET A 101 20.48 11.40 48.97
N PRO A 102 21.52 10.54 49.08
CA PRO A 102 22.22 10.04 47.92
C PRO A 102 21.31 9.11 47.11
N ARG A 103 21.39 9.22 45.77
CA ARG A 103 20.77 8.26 44.85
C ARG A 103 21.39 6.88 45.06
N LEU A 104 20.55 5.87 45.27
CA LEU A 104 20.98 4.47 45.32
C LEU A 104 21.03 3.88 43.90
N ASN A 105 21.98 2.97 43.65
CA ASN A 105 22.18 2.35 42.34
C ASN A 105 21.56 0.95 42.20
N TRP A 106 20.71 0.54 43.15
CA TRP A 106 20.15 -0.82 43.18
C TRP A 106 19.31 -1.13 41.95
N PHE A 107 18.53 -0.17 41.47
CA PHE A 107 17.74 -0.30 40.27
C PHE A 107 18.62 -0.64 39.05
N GLU A 108 19.68 0.12 38.83
CA GLU A 108 20.61 -0.06 37.71
C GLU A 108 21.30 -1.41 37.81
N ARG A 109 21.71 -1.83 39.00
CA ARG A 109 22.34 -3.16 39.19
C ARG A 109 21.38 -4.31 38.87
N ILE A 110 20.09 -4.17 39.16
CA ILE A 110 19.10 -5.24 38.99
C ILE A 110 18.52 -5.27 37.56
N PHE A 111 18.18 -4.11 37.00
CA PHE A 111 17.50 -4.02 35.69
C PHE A 111 18.45 -3.75 34.52
N SER A 112 19.63 -3.17 34.77
CA SER A 112 20.60 -2.82 33.71
C SER A 112 21.96 -3.55 33.85
N GLY A 113 22.33 -3.99 35.06
CA GLY A 113 23.65 -4.52 35.39
C GLY A 113 23.95 -5.93 34.88
N GLY A 114 22.97 -6.63 34.30
CA GLY A 114 23.15 -7.96 33.71
C GLY A 114 22.52 -9.09 34.55
N ASN A 115 23.28 -10.17 34.77
CA ASN A 115 22.72 -11.40 35.37
C ASN A 115 22.55 -11.30 36.89
N THR A 116 21.31 -11.39 37.37
CA THR A 116 20.90 -11.34 38.78
C THR A 116 20.64 -12.72 39.41
N ALA A 117 20.85 -13.83 38.68
CA ALA A 117 20.42 -15.17 39.12
C ALA A 117 20.92 -15.59 40.51
N ARG A 118 22.15 -15.23 40.88
CA ARG A 118 22.70 -15.53 42.22
C ARG A 118 21.97 -14.77 43.33
N ALA A 119 21.67 -13.51 43.10
CA ALA A 119 20.90 -12.69 44.03
C ALA A 119 19.44 -13.18 44.13
N GLU A 120 18.83 -13.54 43.00
CA GLU A 120 17.48 -14.13 42.98
C GLU A 120 17.41 -15.45 43.75
N GLN A 121 18.36 -16.37 43.55
CA GLN A 121 18.43 -17.64 44.29
C GLN A 121 18.65 -17.45 45.79
N ALA A 122 19.50 -16.48 46.17
CA ALA A 122 19.71 -16.14 47.57
C ALA A 122 18.42 -15.60 48.20
N LEU A 123 17.69 -14.74 47.48
CA LEU A 123 16.41 -14.21 47.94
C LEU A 123 15.32 -15.28 48.02
N GLN A 124 15.22 -16.17 47.03
CA GLN A 124 14.32 -17.33 47.05
C GLN A 124 14.58 -18.22 48.27
N THR A 125 15.85 -18.49 48.58
CA THR A 125 16.26 -19.26 49.76
C THR A 125 15.87 -18.54 51.05
N LYS A 126 16.15 -17.23 51.14
CA LYS A 126 15.80 -16.37 52.29
C LYS A 126 14.28 -16.37 52.55
N LEU A 127 13.48 -16.32 51.48
CA LEU A 127 12.02 -16.23 51.54
C LEU A 127 11.32 -17.60 51.55
N ARG A 128 12.06 -18.70 51.34
CA ARG A 128 11.53 -20.06 51.20
C ARG A 128 10.44 -20.16 50.12
N THR A 129 10.67 -19.51 48.98
CA THR A 129 9.79 -19.53 47.81
C THR A 129 10.50 -20.10 46.58
N ALA A 130 9.75 -20.79 45.72
CA ALA A 130 10.25 -21.28 44.43
C ALA A 130 10.27 -20.19 43.35
N VAL A 131 9.43 -19.15 43.49
CA VAL A 131 9.27 -18.07 42.51
C VAL A 131 9.24 -16.72 43.23
N LEU A 132 9.94 -15.73 42.68
CA LEU A 132 9.82 -14.35 43.10
C LEU A 132 8.65 -13.72 42.33
N ASP A 133 7.58 -13.36 43.04
CA ASP A 133 6.40 -12.71 42.47
C ASP A 133 5.71 -11.88 43.55
N PHE A 134 4.77 -11.01 43.15
CA PHE A 134 3.86 -10.31 44.04
C PHE A 134 2.77 -11.29 44.54
N GLY A 135 3.14 -12.15 45.49
CA GLY A 135 2.24 -13.13 46.09
C GLY A 135 1.04 -12.51 46.85
N PRO A 136 0.05 -13.34 47.25
CA PRO A 136 -1.15 -12.88 47.98
C PRO A 136 -0.84 -12.37 49.40
N GLN A 137 0.34 -12.73 49.94
CA GLN A 137 0.94 -12.04 51.07
C GLN A 137 2.05 -11.16 50.48
N PRO A 138 2.04 -9.82 50.68
CA PRO A 138 3.24 -9.02 50.42
C PRO A 138 4.36 -9.71 51.18
N LEU A 139 5.51 -9.92 50.53
CA LEU A 139 6.61 -10.67 51.13
C LEU A 139 6.71 -10.33 52.60
N GLY A 140 6.38 -11.32 53.42
CA GLY A 140 6.41 -11.25 54.86
C GLY A 140 7.85 -11.09 55.30
N LEU A 141 8.38 -9.88 55.15
CA LEU A 141 9.27 -9.33 56.13
C LEU A 141 8.46 -9.33 57.43
N PRO A 142 8.82 -10.16 58.44
CA PRO A 142 8.18 -10.06 59.75
C PRO A 142 8.17 -8.60 60.18
N ALA A 143 7.10 -8.18 60.86
CA ALA A 143 7.05 -6.84 61.45
C ALA A 143 8.33 -6.64 62.28
N GLY A 144 9.23 -5.76 61.81
CA GLY A 144 10.59 -5.62 62.34
C GLY A 144 11.76 -5.81 61.35
N THR A 145 11.56 -6.34 60.14
CA THR A 145 12.57 -6.31 59.05
C THR A 145 12.16 -5.44 57.86
N ARG A 146 10.99 -4.78 57.92
CA ARG A 146 10.61 -3.76 56.96
C ARG A 146 11.42 -2.49 57.25
N PRO A 147 12.14 -1.89 56.28
CA PRO A 147 12.59 -0.49 56.41
C PRO A 147 11.42 0.45 56.72
N GLN A 148 10.22 0.05 56.31
CA GLN A 148 8.91 0.67 56.53
C GLN A 148 8.49 0.72 58.02
N ASP A 149 8.91 -0.23 58.86
CA ASP A 149 8.53 -0.29 60.29
C ASP A 149 9.46 0.54 61.20
N ALA A 150 10.59 0.98 60.67
CA ALA A 150 11.43 1.98 61.31
C ALA A 150 10.90 3.36 60.91
N GLY A 151 10.04 3.95 61.73
CA GLY A 151 9.67 5.36 61.60
C GLY A 151 10.92 6.23 61.46
N TRP A 152 10.80 7.40 60.82
CA TRP A 152 11.89 8.36 60.60
C TRP A 152 12.82 8.52 61.81
N ALA A 153 12.25 8.48 63.03
CA ALA A 153 12.95 8.54 64.30
C ALA A 153 13.91 7.35 64.55
N ARG A 154 13.56 6.11 64.18
CA ARG A 154 14.44 4.94 64.29
C ARG A 154 15.55 4.97 63.25
N ARG A 155 15.28 5.44 62.03
CA ARG A 155 16.30 5.60 60.97
C ARG A 155 17.29 6.71 61.31
N ALA A 156 16.77 7.83 61.82
CA ALA A 156 17.58 8.91 62.38
C ALA A 156 18.41 8.38 63.55
N TRP A 157 17.80 7.71 64.53
CA TRP A 157 18.49 7.17 65.71
C TRP A 157 19.57 6.15 65.35
N ALA A 158 19.34 5.25 64.38
CA ALA A 158 20.36 4.32 63.89
C ALA A 158 21.53 5.05 63.21
N ARG A 159 21.27 6.12 62.44
CA ARG A 159 22.31 7.00 61.90
C ARG A 159 23.07 7.74 63.01
N THR A 160 22.36 8.25 64.02
CA THR A 160 22.95 8.92 65.19
C THR A 160 23.86 7.95 65.96
N VAL A 161 23.41 6.72 66.20
CA VAL A 161 24.19 5.68 66.89
C VAL A 161 25.42 5.24 66.07
N ALA A 162 25.31 5.15 64.75
CA ALA A 162 26.46 4.88 63.87
C ALA A 162 27.50 6.02 63.91
N LEU A 163 27.05 7.29 63.89
CA LEU A 163 27.87 8.49 64.01
C LEU A 163 28.59 8.60 65.36
N PHE A 164 27.90 8.30 66.47
CA PHE A 164 28.49 8.35 67.81
C PHE A 164 29.32 7.09 68.16
N GLY A 165 29.20 6.01 67.39
CA GLY A 165 29.94 4.76 67.57
C GLY A 165 31.28 4.66 66.83
N GLY A 166 31.75 5.75 66.20
CA GLY A 166 33.05 5.79 65.50
C GLY A 166 33.14 4.91 64.24
N ARG A 167 32.02 4.37 63.76
CA ARG A 167 31.95 3.67 62.47
C ARG A 167 31.69 4.71 61.39
N ALA A 168 32.53 4.73 60.35
CA ALA A 168 32.25 5.48 59.14
C ALA A 168 30.82 5.15 58.69
N ILE A 169 30.05 6.17 58.31
CA ILE A 169 28.75 6.00 57.67
C ILE A 169 29.04 5.29 56.35
N MET A 170 29.09 3.95 56.38
CA MET A 170 29.01 3.14 55.19
C MET A 170 27.68 3.54 54.54
N PRO A 171 27.67 4.01 53.27
CA PRO A 171 26.42 4.08 52.56
C PRO A 171 25.82 2.67 52.61
N TRP A 172 24.50 2.59 52.82
CA TRP A 172 23.80 1.31 53.00
C TRP A 172 23.95 0.39 51.77
N ASP A 173 24.52 0.90 50.67
CA ASP A 173 24.91 0.19 49.45
C ASP A 173 26.04 -0.84 49.62
N GLN A 174 26.91 -0.70 50.65
CA GLN A 174 28.11 -1.54 50.83
C GLN A 174 28.02 -2.56 51.97
N ALA A 175 27.00 -2.47 52.83
CA ALA A 175 26.84 -3.33 54.00
C ALA A 175 25.84 -4.50 53.80
N ASP A 176 25.16 -4.55 52.65
CA ASP A 176 24.17 -5.58 52.33
C ASP A 176 24.84 -6.82 51.68
N ASP A 177 24.46 -8.03 52.09
CA ASP A 177 24.91 -9.27 51.46
C ASP A 177 24.58 -9.30 49.95
N PHE A 178 23.49 -8.65 49.54
CA PHE A 178 23.13 -8.49 48.13
C PHE A 178 24.09 -7.58 47.35
N ALA A 179 24.82 -6.68 48.03
CA ALA A 179 25.83 -5.83 47.39
C ALA A 179 26.96 -6.65 46.74
N ARG A 180 27.22 -7.88 47.20
CA ARG A 180 28.24 -8.77 46.61
C ARG A 180 27.67 -9.69 45.53
N LEU A 181 26.37 -9.93 45.56
CA LEU A 181 25.68 -10.86 44.65
C LEU A 181 25.19 -10.18 43.38
N LEU A 182 24.87 -8.90 43.46
CA LEU A 182 24.40 -8.10 42.34
C LEU A 182 25.58 -7.63 41.47
N PRO A 183 25.40 -7.55 40.14
CA PRO A 183 26.44 -7.07 39.24
C PRO A 183 26.70 -5.57 39.45
N ALA A 184 27.72 -5.03 38.76
CA ALA A 184 27.98 -3.60 38.73
C ALA A 184 26.81 -2.85 38.06
N ALA A 185 26.56 -1.62 38.49
CA ALA A 185 25.56 -0.76 37.86
C ALA A 185 25.97 -0.47 36.41
N ALA A 186 25.02 -0.57 35.49
CA ALA A 186 25.19 -0.16 34.10
C ALA A 186 24.18 0.93 33.77
N PRO A 187 24.52 1.90 32.90
CA PRO A 187 23.60 2.95 32.52
C PRO A 187 22.44 2.38 31.70
N LEU A 188 21.26 2.96 31.89
CA LEU A 188 20.09 2.68 31.07
C LEU A 188 20.39 3.06 29.60
N PRO A 189 20.12 2.19 28.61
CA PRO A 189 20.32 2.54 27.21
C PRO A 189 19.38 3.69 26.83
N LEU A 190 19.94 4.81 26.33
CA LEU A 190 19.14 5.99 26.00
C LEU A 190 18.19 5.76 24.83
N VAL A 191 18.68 5.14 23.74
CA VAL A 191 17.90 4.86 22.51
C VAL A 191 18.16 3.44 22.05
N ARG A 192 17.11 2.73 21.67
CA ARG A 192 17.20 1.47 20.90
C ARG A 192 15.91 1.21 20.13
N VAL A 193 15.99 0.41 19.06
CA VAL A 193 14.80 -0.17 18.45
C VAL A 193 14.38 -1.43 19.23
N ALA A 194 13.09 -1.61 19.46
CA ALA A 194 12.56 -2.78 20.15
C ALA A 194 12.83 -4.05 19.34
N ARG A 195 13.11 -5.16 20.03
CA ARG A 195 13.42 -6.44 19.35
C ARG A 195 12.17 -7.13 18.84
N SER A 196 11.02 -6.83 19.43
CA SER A 196 9.73 -7.46 19.16
C SER A 196 8.87 -6.73 18.14
N ALA A 197 9.20 -5.48 17.80
CA ALA A 197 8.42 -4.63 16.89
C ALA A 197 9.27 -3.47 16.35
N PRO A 198 8.95 -2.92 15.15
CA PRO A 198 9.66 -1.79 14.56
C PRO A 198 9.29 -0.45 15.24
N ILE A 199 9.66 -0.31 16.52
CA ILE A 199 9.41 0.87 17.37
C ILE A 199 10.74 1.33 17.96
N LEU A 200 11.06 2.62 17.80
CA LEU A 200 12.20 3.23 18.47
C LEU A 200 11.77 3.66 19.88
N LEU A 201 12.53 3.22 20.88
CA LEU A 201 12.32 3.53 22.28
C LEU A 201 13.43 4.46 22.76
N ALA A 202 13.06 5.57 23.37
CA ALA A 202 13.96 6.42 24.14
C ALA A 202 13.60 6.37 25.62
N MET A 203 14.54 5.94 26.46
CA MET A 203 14.31 5.74 27.89
C MET A 203 15.05 6.83 28.67
N PHE A 204 14.30 7.61 29.43
CA PHE A 204 14.82 8.73 30.20
C PHE A 204 14.73 8.44 31.69
N ASP A 205 15.87 8.49 32.36
CA ASP A 205 15.89 8.59 33.81
C ASP A 205 15.61 10.04 34.22
N SER A 206 14.47 10.23 34.88
CA SER A 206 14.00 11.55 35.32
C SER A 206 14.34 11.88 36.76
N ASN A 207 15.20 11.11 37.41
CA ASN A 207 15.57 11.30 38.81
C ASN A 207 16.85 12.14 39.01
N GLY A 208 17.48 12.60 37.92
CA GLY A 208 18.71 13.43 37.93
C GLY A 208 19.95 12.83 38.60
N SER A 209 21.13 13.34 38.27
CA SER A 209 22.40 12.99 38.96
C SER A 209 22.79 13.97 40.08
N GLY A 210 22.20 15.17 40.12
CA GLY A 210 22.50 16.22 41.09
C GLY A 210 21.67 16.10 42.37
N GLY A 211 22.31 15.86 43.52
CA GLY A 211 21.71 15.63 44.84
C GLY A 211 20.94 16.79 45.50
N ASN A 212 20.32 17.69 44.72
CA ASN A 212 19.48 18.77 45.24
C ASN A 212 18.19 18.94 44.41
N LEU A 213 17.47 17.83 44.23
CA LEU A 213 16.11 17.83 43.71
C LEU A 213 15.13 18.17 44.84
N GLY A 214 14.02 18.82 44.46
CA GLY A 214 12.96 19.15 45.40
C GLY A 214 12.22 17.89 45.86
N VAL A 215 11.13 18.06 46.60
CA VAL A 215 10.26 16.93 46.95
C VAL A 215 9.66 16.36 45.67
N ALA A 216 10.05 15.14 45.29
CA ALA A 216 9.46 14.40 44.17
C ALA A 216 9.46 15.16 42.81
N THR A 217 10.47 16.00 42.56
CA THR A 217 10.61 16.73 41.28
C THR A 217 11.48 15.97 40.29
N GLY A 218 11.03 15.84 39.04
CA GLY A 218 11.81 15.24 37.97
C GLY A 218 12.77 16.19 37.25
N ILE A 219 13.90 15.66 36.75
CA ILE A 219 14.82 16.32 35.81
C ILE A 219 15.51 15.27 34.93
N VAL A 220 15.80 15.60 33.68
CA VAL A 220 16.72 14.82 32.84
C VAL A 220 18.00 15.61 32.65
N ASP A 221 19.16 14.98 32.88
CA ASP A 221 20.46 15.65 32.77
C ASP A 221 20.70 16.19 31.35
N ASN A 222 21.27 17.40 31.25
CA ASN A 222 21.49 18.06 29.96
C ASN A 222 22.38 17.25 29.01
N ASP A 223 23.37 16.52 29.53
CA ASP A 223 24.25 15.67 28.71
C ASP A 223 23.47 14.54 28.03
N VAL A 224 22.42 14.01 28.68
CA VAL A 224 21.52 13.00 28.11
C VAL A 224 20.72 13.60 26.97
N LEU A 225 20.20 14.82 27.16
CA LEU A 225 19.48 15.53 26.09
C LEU A 225 20.42 15.84 24.91
N LEU A 226 21.63 16.36 25.16
CA LEU A 226 22.61 16.68 24.13
C LEU A 226 23.11 15.45 23.36
N ALA A 227 23.13 14.27 24.00
CA ALA A 227 23.53 13.02 23.35
C ALA A 227 22.43 12.39 22.48
N LEU A 228 21.15 12.74 22.69
CA LEU A 228 20.01 12.14 22.00
C LEU A 228 20.11 12.18 20.46
N PRO A 229 20.44 13.32 19.81
CA PRO A 229 20.53 13.40 18.35
C PRO A 229 21.53 12.39 17.76
N SER A 230 22.73 12.30 18.34
CA SER A 230 23.76 11.37 17.88
C SER A 230 23.37 9.91 18.12
N LYS A 231 22.61 9.62 19.20
CA LYS A 231 22.09 8.28 19.47
C LYS A 231 20.98 7.87 18.51
N LEU A 232 20.10 8.81 18.12
CA LEU A 232 19.08 8.57 17.10
C LEU A 232 19.70 8.27 15.74
N GLN A 233 20.77 8.98 15.35
CA GLN A 233 21.50 8.72 14.10
C GLN A 233 22.18 7.34 14.06
N GLN A 234 22.48 6.77 15.23
CA GLN A 234 23.07 5.42 15.34
C GLN A 234 22.04 4.31 15.16
N ALA A 235 20.73 4.60 15.31
CA ALA A 235 19.66 3.64 15.06
C ALA A 235 19.46 3.51 13.53
N LYS A 236 19.92 2.37 12.97
CA LYS A 236 19.87 2.11 11.52
C LYS A 236 18.64 1.34 11.09
N GLU A 237 17.92 0.76 12.03
CA GLU A 237 16.72 -0.02 11.78
C GLU A 237 15.53 0.90 11.44
N ASN A 238 14.65 0.44 10.56
CA ASN A 238 13.41 1.13 10.22
C ASN A 238 12.38 0.97 11.36
N TYR A 239 11.62 2.03 11.64
CA TYR A 239 10.57 2.04 12.66
C TYR A 239 9.36 2.87 12.23
N VAL A 240 8.17 2.50 12.74
CA VAL A 240 6.92 3.23 12.47
C VAL A 240 6.64 4.35 13.46
N ALA A 241 7.20 4.26 14.66
CA ALA A 241 7.01 5.26 15.72
C ALA A 241 8.23 5.37 16.65
N ARG A 242 8.42 6.57 17.22
CA ARG A 242 9.37 6.94 18.27
C ARG A 242 8.60 7.17 19.57
N VAL A 243 8.91 6.39 20.60
CA VAL A 243 8.26 6.44 21.92
C VAL A 243 9.29 6.84 22.96
N ALA A 244 9.04 7.93 23.68
CA ALA A 244 9.79 8.35 24.86
C ALA A 244 9.13 7.79 26.12
N ILE A 245 9.94 7.29 27.05
CA ILE A 245 9.49 6.74 28.32
C ILE A 245 10.21 7.48 29.44
N VAL A 246 9.45 8.05 30.36
CA VAL A 246 9.94 8.86 31.47
C VAL A 246 9.01 8.68 32.66
N HIS A 247 9.49 8.74 33.90
CA HIS A 247 8.60 8.54 35.06
C HIS A 247 7.81 9.80 35.42
N HIS A 248 8.50 10.90 35.71
CA HIS A 248 7.87 12.15 36.14
C HIS A 248 7.06 12.79 35.01
N HIS A 249 5.90 13.37 35.36
CA HIS A 249 5.01 14.01 34.40
C HIS A 249 5.64 15.27 33.77
N VAL A 250 5.63 15.34 32.44
CA VAL A 250 6.23 16.44 31.67
C VAL A 250 5.26 17.58 31.38
N LEU A 251 3.97 17.39 31.72
CA LEU A 251 2.92 18.40 31.60
C LEU A 251 2.13 18.49 32.90
N PRO A 252 1.57 19.67 33.22
CA PRO A 252 0.62 19.80 34.31
C PRO A 252 -0.56 18.84 34.17
N ILE A 253 -1.02 18.27 35.27
CA ILE A 253 -2.17 17.35 35.25
C ILE A 253 -3.45 18.10 35.55
N ALA A 254 -4.41 18.05 34.62
CA ALA A 254 -5.64 18.82 34.65
C ALA A 254 -6.47 18.51 35.92
N PHE A 255 -6.96 19.57 36.56
CA PHE A 255 -7.75 19.47 37.79
C PHE A 255 -9.02 18.63 37.59
N ALA A 256 -9.24 17.66 38.49
CA ALA A 256 -10.52 16.97 38.60
C ALA A 256 -11.51 17.85 39.38
N PRO A 257 -12.82 17.87 39.04
CA PRO A 257 -13.83 18.74 39.70
C PRO A 257 -14.02 18.55 41.22
N ASN A 258 -13.35 17.59 41.84
CA ASN A 258 -13.37 17.32 43.29
C ASN A 258 -11.97 17.29 43.93
N GLY A 259 -10.93 17.79 43.25
CA GLY A 259 -9.57 17.83 43.76
C GLY A 259 -9.43 18.83 44.92
N HIS A 260 -8.91 18.38 46.06
CA HIS A 260 -8.60 19.24 47.21
C HIS A 260 -7.87 20.52 46.78
N LYS A 261 -8.29 21.69 47.30
CA LYS A 261 -7.70 23.02 47.03
C LYS A 261 -6.23 23.21 47.47
N THR A 262 -5.53 22.12 47.80
CA THR A 262 -4.17 22.08 48.36
C THR A 262 -3.33 20.96 47.74
N THR A 263 -3.39 20.76 46.42
CA THR A 263 -2.58 19.73 45.75
C THR A 263 -1.16 20.23 45.50
N GLY A 264 -0.15 19.56 46.06
CA GLY A 264 1.28 19.83 45.87
C GLY A 264 1.83 19.58 44.45
N GLU A 265 0.97 19.46 43.43
CA GLU A 265 1.38 19.29 42.02
C GLU A 265 2.33 20.40 41.53
N PRO A 266 2.10 21.71 41.84
CA PRO A 266 3.03 22.77 41.45
C PRO A 266 4.42 22.65 42.09
N MET A 267 4.57 21.85 43.16
CA MET A 267 5.84 21.60 43.85
C MET A 267 6.58 20.38 43.29
N MET A 268 5.93 19.56 42.46
CA MET A 268 6.48 18.33 41.85
C MET A 268 6.71 18.48 40.34
N VAL A 269 6.73 19.73 39.87
CA VAL A 269 6.90 20.08 38.45
C VAL A 269 8.29 19.66 37.96
N PHE A 270 8.28 18.98 36.81
CA PHE A 270 9.49 18.56 36.10
C PHE A 270 10.32 19.78 35.67
N ARG A 271 11.52 19.92 36.23
CA ARG A 271 12.30 21.18 36.23
C ARG A 271 12.71 21.68 34.84
N ASN A 272 13.09 20.78 33.95
CA ASN A 272 13.49 21.11 32.57
C ASN A 272 12.56 20.50 31.51
N ALA A 273 11.27 20.38 31.81
CA ALA A 273 10.27 19.79 30.92
C ALA A 273 10.24 20.47 29.55
N GLY A 274 10.39 21.80 29.50
CA GLY A 274 10.45 22.55 28.25
C GLY A 274 11.63 22.11 27.36
N ALA A 275 12.80 21.84 27.94
CA ALA A 275 13.96 21.36 27.18
C ALA A 275 13.74 19.94 26.65
N LEU A 276 13.22 19.03 27.49
CA LEU A 276 12.89 17.66 27.08
C LEU A 276 11.80 17.65 25.99
N LEU A 277 10.69 18.35 26.19
CA LEU A 277 9.61 18.40 25.22
C LEU A 277 10.07 19.03 23.89
N ARG A 278 10.88 20.09 23.93
CA ARG A 278 11.41 20.72 22.72
C ARG A 278 12.36 19.80 21.96
N ILE A 279 13.26 19.08 22.64
CA ILE A 279 14.17 18.16 21.95
C ILE A 279 13.43 16.96 21.37
N LEU A 280 12.44 16.42 22.10
CA LEU A 280 11.57 15.36 21.59
C LEU A 280 10.77 15.83 20.38
N ALA A 281 10.25 17.06 20.38
CA ALA A 281 9.53 17.63 19.24
C ALA A 281 10.44 17.85 18.03
N ASN A 282 11.64 18.42 18.23
CA ASN A 282 12.63 18.63 17.16
C ASN A 282 13.08 17.31 16.50
N HIS A 283 13.08 16.22 17.27
CA HIS A 283 13.33 14.88 16.78
C HIS A 283 12.05 14.08 16.56
N GLN A 284 10.92 14.77 16.40
CA GLN A 284 9.64 14.22 15.96
C GLN A 284 9.21 12.98 16.74
N PHE A 285 9.29 12.98 18.07
CA PHE A 285 8.75 11.88 18.86
C PHE A 285 7.22 11.82 18.76
N ASP A 286 6.65 10.62 18.83
CA ASP A 286 5.24 10.42 18.54
C ASP A 286 4.42 10.25 19.82
N LEU A 287 5.04 9.63 20.82
CA LEU A 287 4.41 9.25 22.07
C LEU A 287 5.37 9.45 23.24
N ILE A 288 4.89 10.03 24.33
CA ILE A 288 5.57 10.13 25.62
C ILE A 288 4.73 9.37 26.65
N LEU A 289 5.32 8.34 27.26
CA LEU A 289 4.69 7.52 28.30
C LEU A 289 5.26 7.88 29.66
N HIS A 290 4.39 8.21 30.62
CA HIS A 290 4.81 8.53 31.98
C HIS A 290 3.84 8.11 33.09
N GLY A 291 4.23 8.36 34.35
CA GLY A 291 3.49 8.02 35.57
C GLY A 291 3.53 9.14 36.61
N HIS A 292 3.86 8.76 37.86
CA HIS A 292 4.17 9.59 39.03
C HIS A 292 2.96 10.14 39.80
N TRP A 293 1.97 10.72 39.11
CA TRP A 293 0.83 11.37 39.81
C TRP A 293 -0.36 10.44 40.08
N HIS A 294 -0.26 9.18 39.68
CA HIS A 294 -1.29 8.14 39.83
C HIS A 294 -2.63 8.57 39.22
N LYS A 295 -2.58 9.31 38.11
CA LYS A 295 -3.75 9.71 37.35
C LYS A 295 -3.47 9.56 35.88
N THR A 296 -4.49 9.08 35.19
CA THR A 296 -4.54 9.04 33.73
C THR A 296 -4.79 10.43 33.14
N GLN A 297 -4.06 10.73 32.08
CA GLN A 297 -4.20 11.94 31.28
C GLN A 297 -3.70 11.63 29.88
N PHE A 298 -4.44 12.13 28.90
CA PHE A 298 -4.02 12.17 27.52
C PHE A 298 -3.97 13.62 27.09
N ALA A 299 -2.81 14.06 26.59
CA ALA A 299 -2.62 15.38 26.03
C ALA A 299 -1.95 15.28 24.66
N ARG A 300 -2.15 16.31 23.83
CA ARG A 300 -1.41 16.51 22.58
C ARG A 300 -0.73 17.85 22.66
N ILE A 301 0.57 17.87 22.36
CA ILE A 301 1.34 19.11 22.30
C ILE A 301 1.79 19.31 20.87
N ASP A 302 1.60 20.53 20.39
CA ASP A 302 2.21 21.02 19.16
C ASP A 302 3.07 22.24 19.53
N PHE A 303 4.30 22.26 19.06
CA PHE A 303 5.23 23.38 19.28
C PHE A 303 5.22 24.39 18.14
N GLY A 304 4.36 24.21 17.13
CA GLY A 304 4.15 25.15 16.04
C GLY A 304 5.44 25.49 15.33
N ASP A 305 6.22 24.48 14.93
CA ASP A 305 7.34 24.78 14.05
C ASP A 305 6.80 25.31 12.70
N ASP A 306 7.52 26.22 12.07
CA ASP A 306 7.17 26.72 10.72
C ASP A 306 7.38 25.62 9.64
N SER A 307 7.68 24.38 10.03
CA SER A 307 7.91 23.29 9.10
C SER A 307 6.57 22.71 8.66
N SER A 308 6.45 22.41 7.37
CA SER A 308 5.27 21.74 6.82
C SER A 308 5.07 20.31 7.35
N ASP A 309 6.03 19.79 8.11
CA ASP A 309 6.15 18.40 8.52
C ASP A 309 5.96 18.23 10.03
N GLY A 310 5.72 19.32 10.77
CA GLY A 310 5.37 19.28 12.18
C GLY A 310 4.08 18.49 12.41
N TYR A 311 4.06 17.70 13.48
CA TYR A 311 2.86 17.00 13.91
C TYR A 311 2.83 16.88 15.45
N PRO A 312 1.62 16.82 16.05
CA PRO A 312 1.48 16.83 17.49
C PRO A 312 2.03 15.54 18.12
N MET A 313 2.72 15.69 19.25
CA MET A 313 3.17 14.57 20.06
C MET A 313 2.09 14.20 21.09
N ALA A 314 1.81 12.91 21.25
CA ALA A 314 0.90 12.43 22.30
C ALA A 314 1.66 12.26 23.62
N VAL A 315 1.10 12.77 24.71
CA VAL A 315 1.62 12.60 26.08
C VAL A 315 0.59 11.84 26.89
N VAL A 316 0.97 10.67 27.37
CA VAL A 316 0.08 9.68 27.98
C VAL A 316 0.60 9.30 29.35
N SER A 317 -0.21 9.58 30.37
CA SER A 317 0.07 9.13 31.73
C SER A 317 -0.72 7.87 32.06
N ALA A 318 -0.07 6.96 32.77
CA ALA A 318 -0.76 5.88 33.48
C ALA A 318 -1.10 6.33 34.90
N GLY A 319 -2.18 5.77 35.45
CA GLY A 319 -2.41 5.77 36.89
C GLY A 319 -1.59 4.67 37.55
N SER A 320 -1.88 4.39 38.82
CA SER A 320 -1.22 3.27 39.50
C SER A 320 -1.71 1.93 38.97
N ALA A 321 -0.79 0.99 38.78
CA ALA A 321 -1.16 -0.33 38.31
C ALA A 321 -1.87 -1.16 39.40
N ALA A 322 -1.41 -1.10 40.65
CA ALA A 322 -1.76 -2.10 41.66
C ALA A 322 -2.04 -1.55 43.07
N MET A 323 -2.21 -0.25 43.24
CA MET A 323 -2.53 0.33 44.56
C MET A 323 -3.93 -0.11 45.03
N ALA A 324 -4.07 -0.36 46.34
CA ALA A 324 -5.34 -0.64 46.98
C ALA A 324 -6.18 0.65 47.07
N THR A 325 -7.25 0.73 46.28
CA THR A 325 -8.13 1.91 46.22
C THR A 325 -9.58 1.53 46.59
N PRO A 326 -9.92 1.36 47.87
CA PRO A 326 -11.20 0.80 48.30
C PRO A 326 -12.44 1.59 47.83
N ASP A 327 -12.33 2.91 47.67
CA ASP A 327 -13.47 3.78 47.35
C ASP A 327 -13.29 4.63 46.08
N ASN A 328 -12.26 4.37 45.26
CA ASN A 328 -11.92 5.25 44.13
C ASN A 328 -11.46 4.49 42.89
N THR A 329 -12.16 4.72 41.78
CA THR A 329 -11.90 4.12 40.46
C THR A 329 -10.99 4.98 39.57
N ASN A 330 -10.67 6.22 39.96
CA ASN A 330 -9.90 7.16 39.13
C ASN A 330 -8.39 7.15 39.39
N HIS A 331 -7.91 6.35 40.34
CA HIS A 331 -6.48 6.27 40.70
C HIS A 331 -5.74 5.16 39.95
N ASN A 332 -6.38 4.02 39.72
CA ASN A 332 -5.74 2.92 39.01
C ASN A 332 -6.12 2.91 37.55
N SER A 333 -5.11 2.81 36.70
CA SER A 333 -5.33 2.64 35.27
C SER A 333 -4.09 2.10 34.56
N ILE A 334 -4.34 1.44 33.44
CA ILE A 334 -3.31 1.01 32.49
C ILE A 334 -3.64 1.54 31.10
N ASN A 335 -2.63 1.65 30.24
CA ASN A 335 -2.82 2.03 28.85
C ASN A 335 -2.54 0.84 27.94
N LEU A 336 -3.50 0.54 27.05
CA LEU A 336 -3.40 -0.46 26.00
C LEU A 336 -3.29 0.29 24.66
N ILE A 337 -2.11 0.27 24.07
CA ILE A 337 -1.78 1.09 22.90
C ILE A 337 -1.65 0.19 21.68
N ARG A 338 -2.30 0.58 20.58
CA ARG A 338 -2.22 -0.11 19.29
C ARG A 338 -1.63 0.84 18.25
N ILE A 339 -0.71 0.33 17.44
CA ILE A 339 -0.12 1.08 16.32
C ILE A 339 -0.39 0.29 15.03
N ALA A 340 -1.12 0.91 14.11
CA ALA A 340 -1.43 0.34 12.81
C ALA A 340 -0.15 0.23 11.94
N PRO A 341 -0.13 -0.60 10.88
CA PRO A 341 0.99 -0.63 9.93
C PRO A 341 1.33 0.75 9.36
N THR A 342 0.31 1.57 9.07
CA THR A 342 0.44 2.97 8.64
C THR A 342 1.12 3.90 9.66
N GLY A 343 1.36 3.41 10.87
CA GLY A 343 1.85 4.17 12.02
C GLY A 343 0.76 4.81 12.85
N GLN A 344 -0.53 4.75 12.47
CA GLN A 344 -1.64 5.37 13.22
C GLN A 344 -1.70 4.85 14.65
N ILE A 345 -1.74 5.75 15.64
CA ILE A 345 -1.71 5.42 17.06
C ILE A 345 -3.12 5.45 17.66
N GLU A 346 -3.48 4.38 18.37
CA GLU A 346 -4.64 4.30 19.24
C GLU A 346 -4.19 4.07 20.68
N VAL A 347 -4.69 4.88 21.62
CA VAL A 347 -4.42 4.78 23.05
C VAL A 347 -5.73 4.50 23.77
N LYS A 348 -5.86 3.31 24.37
CA LYS A 348 -6.98 2.95 25.24
C LYS A 348 -6.53 2.97 26.71
N SER A 349 -6.97 3.95 27.47
CA SER A 349 -6.76 4.02 28.92
C SER A 349 -7.89 3.28 29.63
N VAL A 350 -7.57 2.27 30.44
CA VAL A 350 -8.52 1.41 31.14
C VAL A 350 -8.49 1.75 32.63
N PHE A 351 -9.64 2.10 33.21
CA PHE A 351 -9.79 2.54 34.60
C PHE A 351 -10.34 1.39 35.46
N TYR A 352 -9.89 1.32 36.70
CA TYR A 352 -10.36 0.33 37.68
C TYR A 352 -10.03 0.78 39.11
N GLY A 353 -10.52 0.05 40.10
CA GLY A 353 -10.44 0.41 41.52
C GLY A 353 -11.72 0.01 42.25
N ALA A 354 -11.80 0.30 43.55
CA ALA A 354 -12.92 -0.10 44.42
C ALA A 354 -13.24 -1.62 44.32
N GLY A 355 -12.19 -2.44 44.26
CA GLY A 355 -12.30 -3.90 44.10
C GLY A 355 -12.66 -4.39 42.69
N GLN A 356 -12.80 -3.51 41.70
CA GLN A 356 -13.05 -3.90 40.30
C GLN A 356 -11.75 -4.23 39.56
N SER A 357 -11.84 -5.22 38.67
CA SER A 357 -10.77 -5.59 37.71
C SER A 357 -10.79 -4.69 36.46
N PRO A 358 -9.67 -4.56 35.72
CA PRO A 358 -9.66 -3.84 34.44
C PRO A 358 -10.64 -4.44 33.42
N ARG A 359 -11.43 -3.58 32.76
CA ARG A 359 -12.44 -3.99 31.75
C ARG A 359 -12.23 -3.24 30.43
N PRO A 360 -11.30 -3.68 29.56
CA PRO A 360 -10.98 -2.99 28.30
C PRO A 360 -12.14 -3.00 27.27
N ASP A 361 -13.12 -3.87 27.46
CA ASP A 361 -14.33 -4.01 26.63
C ASP A 361 -15.60 -3.61 27.41
N GLY A 362 -15.44 -2.88 28.50
CA GLY A 362 -16.54 -2.35 29.32
C GLY A 362 -17.26 -1.14 28.71
N THR A 363 -17.72 -0.25 29.57
CA THR A 363 -18.46 0.97 29.17
C THR A 363 -17.49 2.11 28.85
N ALA A 364 -17.53 2.62 27.62
CA ALA A 364 -16.74 3.79 27.23
C ALA A 364 -17.05 5.02 28.11
N GLY A 365 -16.02 5.76 28.51
CA GLY A 365 -16.09 6.89 29.43
C GLY A 365 -16.02 6.52 30.91
N ALA A 366 -16.48 5.33 31.30
CA ALA A 366 -16.47 4.83 32.67
C ALA A 366 -15.35 3.82 32.94
N ASP A 367 -15.30 2.74 32.15
CA ASP A 367 -14.30 1.66 32.28
C ASP A 367 -13.06 1.92 31.42
N TYR A 368 -13.20 2.66 30.32
CA TYR A 368 -12.07 3.06 29.48
C TYR A 368 -12.32 4.35 28.69
N ARG A 369 -11.24 4.98 28.22
CA ARG A 369 -11.27 6.06 27.21
C ARG A 369 -10.34 5.69 26.06
N VAL A 370 -10.75 5.99 24.82
CA VAL A 370 -9.95 5.75 23.62
C VAL A 370 -9.65 7.07 22.93
N TYR A 371 -8.38 7.27 22.61
CA TYR A 371 -7.94 8.18 21.58
C TYR A 371 -7.53 7.38 20.36
N LYS A 372 -8.06 7.74 19.17
CA LYS A 372 -7.59 7.26 17.88
C LYS A 372 -7.06 8.45 17.10
N GLU A 373 -5.79 8.37 16.70
CA GLU A 373 -5.16 9.41 15.91
C GLU A 373 -5.79 9.52 14.52
N PRO A 374 -6.06 10.73 13.99
CA PRO A 374 -6.53 10.89 12.61
C PRO A 374 -5.53 10.35 11.60
N LEU A 375 -6.00 9.66 10.54
CA LEU A 375 -5.11 9.08 9.51
C LEU A 375 -4.18 10.13 8.88
N ALA A 376 -4.68 11.35 8.66
CA ALA A 376 -3.89 12.45 8.12
C ALA A 376 -2.64 12.78 8.96
N ALA A 377 -2.71 12.67 10.30
CA ALA A 377 -1.55 12.89 11.17
C ALA A 377 -0.54 11.73 11.05
N ALA A 378 -1.03 10.49 10.98
CA ALA A 378 -0.19 9.32 10.74
C ALA A 378 0.53 9.38 9.40
N LYS A 379 -0.15 9.82 8.33
CA LYS A 379 0.44 10.00 6.99
C LYS A 379 1.51 11.10 6.97
N ARG A 380 1.29 12.23 7.65
CA ARG A 380 2.32 13.27 7.81
C ARG A 380 3.58 12.74 8.51
N ARG A 381 3.41 11.99 9.60
CA ARG A 381 4.52 11.32 10.28
C ARG A 381 5.24 10.33 9.36
N ALA A 382 4.51 9.47 8.68
CA ALA A 382 5.09 8.49 7.75
C ALA A 382 5.85 9.18 6.60
N HIS A 383 5.33 10.31 6.10
CA HIS A 383 5.99 11.15 5.10
C HIS A 383 7.31 11.72 5.65
N ALA A 384 7.29 12.33 6.85
CA ALA A 384 8.51 12.84 7.49
C ALA A 384 9.59 11.74 7.66
N ARG A 385 9.18 10.54 8.12
CA ARG A 385 10.09 9.37 8.24
C ARG A 385 10.59 8.85 6.89
N ALA A 386 9.79 8.96 5.84
CA ALA A 386 10.25 8.61 4.50
C ALA A 386 11.27 9.64 3.99
N ARG A 387 11.07 10.94 4.25
CA ARG A 387 12.03 11.98 3.88
C ARG A 387 13.39 11.84 4.57
N GLU A 388 13.41 11.41 5.83
CA GLU A 388 14.66 11.10 6.55
C GLU A 388 15.49 9.99 5.85
N ARG A 389 14.83 9.08 5.11
CA ARG A 389 15.45 7.91 4.48
C ARG A 389 15.73 8.08 2.99
N HIS A 390 14.86 8.79 2.29
CA HIS A 390 14.94 8.96 0.84
C HIS A 390 15.74 10.22 0.47
N PRO A 391 16.68 10.11 -0.48
CA PRO A 391 17.51 11.23 -0.87
C PRO A 391 16.80 12.23 -1.79
N ILE A 392 15.61 11.89 -2.28
CA ILE A 392 14.79 12.69 -3.18
C ILE A 392 13.36 12.83 -2.64
N GLU A 393 12.69 13.91 -3.05
CA GLU A 393 11.28 14.15 -2.76
C GLU A 393 10.64 15.03 -3.83
N CYS A 394 9.31 15.03 -3.92
CA CYS A 394 8.58 16.01 -4.73
C CYS A 394 7.39 16.63 -3.98
N GLU A 395 6.95 17.79 -4.48
CA GLU A 395 5.75 18.45 -3.99
C GLU A 395 4.49 17.72 -4.46
N ALA A 396 4.39 17.47 -5.77
CA ALA A 396 3.26 16.75 -6.32
C ALA A 396 3.69 15.71 -7.36
N ARG A 397 3.03 14.56 -7.32
CA ARG A 397 3.05 13.54 -8.35
C ARG A 397 1.66 13.40 -8.92
N GLU A 398 1.51 13.57 -10.22
CA GLU A 398 0.25 13.45 -10.93
C GLU A 398 0.38 12.37 -12.00
N GLN A 399 -0.59 11.46 -12.06
CA GLN A 399 -0.75 10.49 -13.13
C GLN A 399 -2.16 10.65 -13.70
N SER A 400 -2.23 11.00 -14.98
CA SER A 400 -3.49 11.15 -15.71
C SER A 400 -3.61 10.05 -16.74
N CYS A 401 -4.66 9.25 -16.61
CA CYS A 401 -4.99 8.16 -17.50
C CYS A 401 -6.20 8.55 -18.36
N GLU A 402 -6.10 8.37 -19.68
CA GLU A 402 -7.21 8.52 -20.61
C GLU A 402 -7.40 7.20 -21.36
N ILE A 403 -8.62 6.69 -21.33
CA ILE A 403 -8.99 5.42 -21.98
C ILE A 403 -9.80 5.75 -23.23
N THR A 404 -9.47 5.12 -24.35
CA THR A 404 -10.18 5.32 -25.63
C THR A 404 -11.29 4.28 -25.84
N GLU A 405 -12.18 4.50 -26.81
CA GLU A 405 -13.19 3.51 -27.23
C GLU A 405 -12.60 2.17 -27.74
N ASN A 406 -11.30 2.10 -28.05
CA ASN A 406 -10.60 0.87 -28.43
C ASN A 406 -9.98 0.12 -27.24
N GLY A 407 -10.06 0.68 -26.03
CA GLY A 407 -9.33 0.16 -24.88
C GLY A 407 -7.84 0.52 -24.89
N ASP A 408 -7.44 1.53 -25.66
CA ASP A 408 -6.09 2.10 -25.55
C ASP A 408 -6.00 2.92 -24.26
N LEU A 409 -4.82 2.94 -23.65
CA LEU A 409 -4.52 3.73 -22.47
C LEU A 409 -3.42 4.74 -22.79
N TRP A 410 -3.76 6.03 -22.64
CA TRP A 410 -2.81 7.12 -22.60
C TRP A 410 -2.50 7.49 -21.16
N VAL A 411 -1.23 7.51 -20.80
CA VAL A 411 -0.76 7.86 -19.45
C VAL A 411 0.14 9.08 -19.54
N THR A 412 -0.20 10.14 -18.80
CA THR A 412 0.63 11.33 -18.62
C THR A 412 1.11 11.40 -17.18
N HIS A 413 2.42 11.49 -17.00
CA HIS A 413 3.09 11.60 -15.70
C HIS A 413 3.61 13.01 -15.53
N ARG A 414 3.22 13.68 -14.45
CA ARG A 414 3.70 15.02 -14.12
C ARG A 414 4.27 15.04 -12.71
N ILE A 415 5.53 15.45 -12.59
CA ILE A 415 6.20 15.66 -11.32
C ILE A 415 6.44 17.15 -11.13
N LYS A 416 6.05 17.67 -9.96
CA LYS A 416 6.29 19.06 -9.56
C LYS A 416 7.22 19.12 -8.36
N GLY A 417 8.16 20.05 -8.40
CA GLY A 417 9.03 20.37 -7.27
C GLY A 417 9.95 19.22 -6.85
N LEU A 418 10.41 18.38 -7.78
CA LEU A 418 11.39 17.34 -7.48
C LEU A 418 12.69 18.00 -7.01
N ARG A 419 13.25 17.51 -5.90
CA ARG A 419 14.50 18.00 -5.33
C ARG A 419 15.30 16.88 -4.64
N VAL A 420 16.59 17.13 -4.47
CA VAL A 420 17.51 16.29 -3.69
C VAL A 420 17.62 16.87 -2.27
N GLN A 421 17.44 16.03 -1.26
CA GLN A 421 17.57 16.39 0.17
C GLN A 421 18.69 15.61 0.89
N GLY A 422 19.00 14.41 0.38
CA GLY A 422 20.07 13.56 0.90
C GLY A 422 21.46 13.97 0.42
N ASP A 423 22.49 13.40 1.04
CA ASP A 423 23.89 13.61 0.66
C ASP A 423 24.35 12.55 -0.35
N ILE A 424 23.68 12.53 -1.51
CA ILE A 424 23.94 11.56 -2.59
C ILE A 424 24.76 12.16 -3.74
N GLY A 425 25.37 13.33 -3.51
CA GLY A 425 26.06 14.08 -4.56
C GLY A 425 25.10 14.58 -5.64
N ARG A 426 25.57 14.56 -6.90
CA ARG A 426 24.83 15.05 -8.06
C ARG A 426 23.93 13.95 -8.63
N TYR A 427 22.63 14.22 -8.72
CA TYR A 427 21.61 13.32 -9.25
C TYR A 427 21.37 13.62 -10.73
N ASP A 428 22.04 12.87 -11.60
CA ASP A 428 22.17 13.10 -13.05
C ASP A 428 21.05 12.47 -13.90
N LYS A 429 20.48 11.35 -13.43
CA LYS A 429 19.39 10.64 -14.09
C LYS A 429 18.48 9.91 -13.10
N ARG A 430 17.26 9.59 -13.53
CA ARG A 430 16.28 8.79 -12.79
C ARG A 430 15.69 7.67 -13.64
N PRO A 431 15.40 6.48 -13.08
CA PRO A 431 14.71 5.43 -13.80
C PRO A 431 13.22 5.76 -14.01
N LEU A 432 12.72 5.48 -15.21
CA LEU A 432 11.30 5.41 -15.55
C LEU A 432 10.98 3.96 -15.86
N VAL A 433 10.04 3.36 -15.11
CA VAL A 433 9.62 1.97 -15.28
C VAL A 433 8.30 1.95 -16.04
N MET A 434 8.31 1.42 -17.26
CA MET A 434 7.13 1.23 -18.10
C MET A 434 6.65 -0.21 -17.93
N TYR A 435 5.54 -0.40 -17.21
CA TYR A 435 4.94 -1.72 -17.04
C TYR A 435 4.26 -2.15 -18.34
N LEU A 436 4.68 -3.31 -18.85
CA LEU A 436 4.08 -3.89 -20.05
C LEU A 436 2.72 -4.50 -19.68
N PRO A 437 1.65 -4.16 -20.42
CA PRO A 437 0.33 -4.67 -20.09
C PRO A 437 0.26 -6.18 -20.37
N THR A 438 -0.60 -6.88 -19.63
CA THR A 438 -0.85 -8.32 -19.84
C THR A 438 -1.45 -8.62 -21.22
N TYR A 439 -2.21 -7.66 -21.76
CA TYR A 439 -2.85 -7.71 -23.08
C TYR A 439 -2.55 -6.43 -23.85
N GLY A 440 -2.59 -6.48 -25.18
CA GLY A 440 -2.17 -5.35 -25.99
C GLY A 440 -0.64 -5.17 -25.96
N HIS A 441 -0.17 -3.96 -26.22
CA HIS A 441 1.26 -3.67 -26.22
C HIS A 441 1.57 -2.21 -25.91
N PHE A 442 2.77 -1.96 -25.41
CA PHE A 442 3.32 -0.62 -25.26
C PHE A 442 3.77 -0.08 -26.62
N VAL A 443 3.31 1.12 -27.01
CA VAL A 443 3.68 1.75 -28.29
C VAL A 443 4.86 2.66 -28.06
N GLN A 444 6.07 2.17 -28.31
CA GLN A 444 7.32 2.85 -27.94
C GLN A 444 7.41 4.31 -28.45
N ASP A 445 6.95 4.57 -29.67
CA ASP A 445 7.02 5.89 -30.31
C ASP A 445 6.15 6.95 -29.63
N THR A 446 5.23 6.54 -28.76
CA THR A 446 4.40 7.46 -27.98
C THR A 446 5.10 8.00 -26.73
N LEU A 447 6.23 7.40 -26.33
CA LEU A 447 7.01 7.84 -25.18
C LEU A 447 7.69 9.17 -25.48
N THR A 448 7.09 10.24 -25.00
CA THR A 448 7.51 11.60 -25.35
C THR A 448 7.55 12.51 -24.14
N LEU A 449 8.49 13.46 -24.15
CA LEU A 449 8.54 14.55 -23.18
C LEU A 449 7.54 15.63 -23.56
N ALA A 450 6.92 16.26 -22.56
CA ALA A 450 6.13 17.47 -22.81
C ALA A 450 7.04 18.57 -23.42
N PRO A 451 6.54 19.43 -24.32
CA PRO A 451 7.37 20.41 -25.03
C PRO A 451 8.20 21.32 -24.11
N GLU A 452 7.65 21.74 -22.98
CA GLU A 452 8.36 22.58 -22.01
C GLU A 452 9.45 21.81 -21.26
N THR A 453 9.23 20.52 -20.97
CA THR A 453 10.25 19.64 -20.37
C THR A 453 11.40 19.39 -21.34
N ALA A 454 11.10 19.15 -22.62
CA ALA A 454 12.11 18.96 -23.66
C ALA A 454 12.93 20.25 -23.89
N LYS A 455 12.28 21.42 -23.97
CA LYS A 455 12.96 22.72 -24.07
C LYS A 455 13.86 23.03 -22.87
N ALA A 456 13.51 22.52 -21.70
CA ALA A 456 14.33 22.64 -20.49
C ALA A 456 15.59 21.74 -20.52
N GLY A 457 15.78 20.93 -21.57
CA GLY A 457 16.99 20.12 -21.79
C GLY A 457 16.96 18.74 -21.13
N PHE A 458 15.78 18.23 -20.80
CA PHE A 458 15.62 16.85 -20.37
C PHE A 458 15.64 15.89 -21.56
N GLU A 459 16.09 14.66 -21.33
CA GLU A 459 16.11 13.60 -22.34
C GLU A 459 15.57 12.30 -21.76
N ILE A 460 14.83 11.53 -22.57
CA ILE A 460 14.46 10.15 -22.27
C ILE A 460 15.29 9.23 -23.18
N VAL A 461 15.99 8.26 -22.60
CA VAL A 461 16.77 7.28 -23.35
C VAL A 461 16.53 5.86 -22.83
N PRO A 462 16.64 4.81 -23.66
CA PRO A 462 16.59 3.43 -23.17
C PRO A 462 17.64 3.16 -22.09
N ALA A 463 17.24 2.46 -21.02
CA ALA A 463 18.12 2.14 -19.89
C ALA A 463 18.68 0.71 -20.01
N SER A 464 19.57 0.49 -20.96
CA SER A 464 20.22 -0.81 -21.18
C SER A 464 21.18 -1.24 -20.06
N ASP A 465 21.67 -0.28 -19.27
CA ASP A 465 22.52 -0.45 -18.09
C ASP A 465 21.74 -0.60 -16.78
N TYR A 466 20.40 -0.57 -16.81
CA TYR A 466 19.60 -0.77 -15.59
C TYR A 466 19.73 -2.24 -15.11
N PRO A 467 20.04 -2.50 -13.83
CA PRO A 467 20.19 -3.86 -13.33
C PRO A 467 18.84 -4.59 -13.35
N ARG A 468 18.68 -5.54 -14.27
CA ARG A 468 17.47 -6.37 -14.40
C ARG A 468 17.56 -7.57 -13.47
N SER A 469 16.51 -7.82 -12.70
CA SER A 469 16.36 -9.13 -12.05
C SER A 469 15.89 -10.17 -13.08
N ALA A 470 16.18 -11.46 -12.84
CA ALA A 470 15.73 -12.54 -13.72
C ALA A 470 14.18 -12.67 -13.87
N ARG A 471 13.41 -11.95 -13.03
CA ARG A 471 11.95 -11.83 -13.13
C ARG A 471 11.49 -10.59 -13.91
N ASP A 472 12.30 -9.52 -13.96
CA ASP A 472 11.96 -8.27 -14.65
C ASP A 472 11.93 -8.40 -16.17
N ASP A 473 12.68 -9.37 -16.73
CA ASP A 473 12.94 -9.51 -18.18
C ASP A 473 11.70 -9.75 -19.06
N ARG A 474 10.50 -9.91 -18.49
CA ARG A 474 9.27 -10.19 -19.27
C ARG A 474 8.13 -9.19 -19.08
N GLN A 475 8.25 -8.19 -18.21
CA GLN A 475 7.08 -7.39 -17.81
C GLN A 475 7.30 -5.88 -17.70
N CYS A 476 8.53 -5.39 -17.87
CA CYS A 476 8.81 -3.95 -17.79
C CYS A 476 9.88 -3.54 -18.80
N ASP A 477 9.70 -2.36 -19.39
CA ASP A 477 10.77 -1.63 -20.06
C ASP A 477 11.31 -0.51 -19.17
N TYR A 478 12.62 -0.27 -19.27
CA TYR A 478 13.32 0.69 -18.44
C TYR A 478 13.90 1.81 -19.31
N TYR A 479 13.67 3.05 -18.87
CA TYR A 479 14.20 4.25 -19.50
C TYR A 479 14.88 5.15 -18.47
N TRP A 480 15.88 5.91 -18.89
CA TRP A 480 16.47 6.98 -18.10
C TRP A 480 15.84 8.31 -18.48
N LEU A 481 15.34 9.03 -17.48
CA LEU A 481 15.16 10.46 -17.58
C LEU A 481 16.46 11.15 -17.17
N LYS A 482 17.17 11.76 -18.12
CA LYS A 482 18.38 12.55 -17.85
C LYS A 482 18.02 13.99 -17.54
N PHE A 483 18.65 14.53 -16.50
CA PHE A 483 18.47 15.91 -16.09
C PHE A 483 19.43 16.83 -16.88
N PRO A 484 18.99 18.07 -17.18
CA PRO A 484 19.84 19.04 -17.87
C PRO A 484 21.09 19.40 -17.04
N GLY A 485 22.14 19.85 -17.72
CA GLY A 485 23.36 20.34 -17.07
C GLY A 485 24.13 19.30 -16.26
N GLY A 486 23.84 18.00 -16.45
CA GLY A 486 24.49 16.88 -15.75
C GLY A 486 23.87 16.54 -14.38
N GLY A 487 22.69 17.08 -14.03
CA GLY A 487 21.98 16.69 -12.80
C GLY A 487 21.60 17.84 -11.87
N ILE A 488 20.85 17.47 -10.83
CA ILE A 488 20.46 18.35 -9.71
C ILE A 488 21.16 17.91 -8.42
N SER A 489 21.46 18.85 -7.54
CA SER A 489 22.14 18.62 -6.25
C SER A 489 21.32 19.20 -5.10
N LYS A 490 21.71 18.87 -3.87
CA LYS A 490 21.10 19.44 -2.67
C LYS A 490 21.27 20.97 -2.67
N GLY A 491 20.16 21.69 -2.51
CA GLY A 491 20.12 23.16 -2.50
C GLY A 491 19.81 23.80 -3.86
N ASP A 492 19.83 23.01 -4.95
CA ASP A 492 19.36 23.49 -6.25
C ASP A 492 17.85 23.76 -6.23
N LYS A 493 17.39 24.59 -7.17
CA LYS A 493 15.97 24.87 -7.33
C LYS A 493 15.22 23.58 -7.70
N PRO A 494 14.03 23.34 -7.12
CA PRO A 494 13.22 22.19 -7.49
C PRO A 494 12.89 22.18 -8.98
N VAL A 495 12.94 21.01 -9.61
CA VAL A 495 12.70 20.86 -11.04
C VAL A 495 11.38 20.12 -11.31
N PRO A 496 10.55 20.61 -12.24
CA PRO A 496 9.41 19.85 -12.76
C PRO A 496 9.79 19.06 -14.01
N TYR A 497 9.07 17.98 -14.26
CA TYR A 497 9.11 17.30 -15.56
C TYR A 497 7.78 16.62 -15.85
N GLU A 498 7.49 16.46 -17.14
CA GLU A 498 6.29 15.80 -17.64
C GLU A 498 6.64 14.97 -18.87
N PHE A 499 6.08 13.75 -18.92
CA PHE A 499 6.19 12.83 -20.05
C PHE A 499 4.91 12.00 -20.19
N SER A 500 4.67 11.48 -21.38
CA SER A 500 3.49 10.68 -21.70
C SER A 500 3.87 9.43 -22.47
N HIS A 501 3.03 8.41 -22.39
CA HIS A 501 3.14 7.19 -23.18
C HIS A 501 1.75 6.55 -23.40
N GLY A 502 1.64 5.70 -24.42
CA GLY A 502 0.44 5.00 -24.84
C GLY A 502 0.62 3.48 -24.86
N CYS A 503 -0.41 2.76 -24.45
CA CYS A 503 -0.52 1.31 -24.60
C CYS A 503 -1.75 0.99 -25.44
N ALA A 504 -1.58 0.28 -26.55
CA ALA A 504 -2.67 -0.08 -27.45
C ALA A 504 -3.45 -1.27 -26.90
N ASN A 505 -4.79 -1.17 -26.90
CA ASN A 505 -5.75 -2.23 -26.55
C ASN A 505 -5.41 -3.00 -25.24
N CYS A 506 -4.91 -2.29 -24.23
CA CYS A 506 -4.58 -2.92 -22.96
C CYS A 506 -5.78 -3.04 -22.01
N MET A 507 -6.77 -2.15 -22.14
CA MET A 507 -7.95 -2.11 -21.25
C MET A 507 -9.09 -2.97 -21.77
N MET A 508 -9.71 -3.75 -20.89
CA MET A 508 -10.98 -4.40 -21.16
C MET A 508 -12.11 -3.37 -21.17
N MET A 509 -12.94 -3.42 -22.20
CA MET A 509 -14.06 -2.48 -22.37
C MET A 509 -15.41 -3.12 -22.03
N THR A 510 -15.50 -4.45 -22.02
CA THR A 510 -16.74 -5.19 -21.78
C THR A 510 -16.51 -6.46 -20.95
N GLN A 511 -17.55 -6.94 -20.28
CA GLN A 511 -17.48 -8.22 -19.56
C GLN A 511 -17.25 -9.41 -20.51
N TRP A 512 -17.67 -9.30 -21.78
CA TRP A 512 -17.37 -10.29 -22.80
C TRP A 512 -15.87 -10.39 -23.07
N GLU A 513 -15.18 -9.26 -23.21
CA GLU A 513 -13.72 -9.22 -23.34
C GLU A 513 -13.01 -9.86 -22.15
N ALA A 514 -13.49 -9.60 -20.93
CA ALA A 514 -12.94 -10.22 -19.73
C ALA A 514 -13.08 -11.75 -19.75
N VAL A 515 -14.22 -12.25 -20.24
CA VAL A 515 -14.45 -13.69 -20.41
C VAL A 515 -13.53 -14.26 -21.48
N GLU A 516 -13.44 -13.65 -22.66
CA GLU A 516 -12.58 -14.14 -23.75
C GLU A 516 -11.11 -14.17 -23.34
N ARG A 517 -10.61 -13.08 -22.74
CA ARG A 517 -9.23 -12.94 -22.25
C ARG A 517 -8.86 -13.98 -21.20
N LEU A 518 -9.80 -14.35 -20.33
CA LEU A 518 -9.62 -15.36 -19.28
C LEU A 518 -9.73 -16.79 -19.82
N GLU A 519 -10.82 -17.09 -20.53
CA GLU A 519 -11.19 -18.44 -20.94
C GLU A 519 -10.34 -18.91 -22.12
N ARG A 520 -9.99 -18.03 -23.08
CA ARG A 520 -9.23 -18.39 -24.30
C ARG A 520 -9.80 -19.63 -24.98
N GLY A 521 -11.08 -19.55 -25.36
CA GLY A 521 -11.83 -20.64 -26.00
C GLY A 521 -12.19 -21.82 -25.09
N THR A 522 -11.65 -21.89 -23.86
CA THR A 522 -11.93 -22.98 -22.91
C THR A 522 -12.55 -22.43 -21.63
N ARG A 523 -13.72 -22.93 -21.25
CA ARG A 523 -14.40 -22.49 -20.03
C ARG A 523 -13.55 -22.73 -18.79
N LYS A 524 -13.29 -21.66 -18.03
CA LYS A 524 -12.50 -21.69 -16.79
C LYS A 524 -13.32 -21.15 -15.60
N PRO A 525 -12.97 -21.52 -14.36
CA PRO A 525 -13.51 -20.86 -13.18
C PRO A 525 -13.22 -19.36 -13.22
N ARG A 526 -14.23 -18.54 -12.97
CA ARG A 526 -14.11 -17.08 -12.97
C ARG A 526 -13.80 -16.60 -11.54
N PRO A 527 -12.56 -16.17 -11.25
CA PRO A 527 -12.21 -15.70 -9.91
C PRO A 527 -12.93 -14.39 -9.58
N GLN A 528 -13.02 -14.05 -8.29
CA GLN A 528 -13.58 -12.76 -7.88
C GLN A 528 -12.81 -11.61 -8.51
N GLY A 529 -13.53 -10.66 -9.13
CA GLY A 529 -12.95 -9.48 -9.76
C GLY A 529 -12.27 -9.74 -11.12
N PHE A 530 -12.56 -10.87 -11.78
CA PHE A 530 -12.05 -11.18 -13.13
C PHE A 530 -12.45 -10.16 -14.20
N ASP A 531 -13.57 -9.46 -13.97
CA ASP A 531 -14.16 -8.43 -14.83
C ASP A 531 -13.91 -7.02 -14.29
N HIS A 532 -12.83 -6.83 -13.55
CA HIS A 532 -12.42 -5.52 -13.08
C HIS A 532 -11.17 -5.05 -13.80
N GLU A 533 -11.15 -3.77 -14.14
CA GLU A 533 -9.99 -3.05 -14.62
C GLU A 533 -9.52 -2.03 -13.60
N TRP A 534 -8.28 -1.57 -13.76
CA TRP A 534 -7.72 -0.56 -12.88
C TRP A 534 -6.65 0.30 -13.54
N VAL A 535 -6.49 1.52 -13.04
CA VAL A 535 -5.29 2.34 -13.23
C VAL A 535 -4.74 2.74 -11.87
N GLY A 536 -3.43 2.93 -11.75
CA GLY A 536 -2.87 3.31 -10.47
C GLY A 536 -1.38 3.58 -10.51
N VAL A 537 -0.87 3.96 -9.35
CA VAL A 537 0.53 4.30 -9.14
C VAL A 537 1.06 3.60 -7.91
N ARG A 538 2.33 3.18 -7.99
CA ARG A 538 3.14 2.83 -6.83
C ARG A 538 3.93 4.05 -6.39
N VAL A 539 3.84 4.38 -5.11
CA VAL A 539 4.53 5.53 -4.52
C VAL A 539 5.94 5.11 -4.14
N THR A 540 6.93 5.44 -4.95
CA THR A 540 8.31 4.93 -4.78
C THR A 540 9.22 5.88 -3.99
N PHE A 541 8.82 7.13 -3.79
CA PHE A 541 9.58 8.13 -3.03
C PHE A 541 8.60 9.15 -2.41
N PRO A 542 9.02 9.95 -1.41
CA PRO A 542 8.16 10.91 -0.74
C PRO A 542 7.58 11.93 -1.73
N ALA A 543 6.26 12.01 -1.76
CA ALA A 543 5.51 13.06 -2.42
C ALA A 543 4.58 13.71 -1.39
N ARG A 544 4.41 15.04 -1.42
CA ARG A 544 3.46 15.72 -0.54
C ARG A 544 2.03 15.52 -0.99
N THR A 545 1.78 15.52 -2.31
CA THR A 545 0.46 15.20 -2.87
C THR A 545 0.59 14.21 -4.02
N LEU A 546 -0.29 13.21 -4.03
CA LEU A 546 -0.52 12.34 -5.19
C LEU A 546 -1.87 12.66 -5.82
N ILE A 547 -1.90 12.83 -7.13
CA ILE A 547 -3.11 13.07 -7.92
C ILE A 547 -3.24 11.95 -8.95
N LEU A 548 -4.31 11.16 -8.84
CA LEU A 548 -4.68 10.18 -9.85
C LEU A 548 -5.91 10.69 -10.60
N LYS A 549 -5.84 10.65 -11.93
CA LYS A 549 -6.97 11.00 -12.79
C LYS A 549 -7.26 9.87 -13.76
N VAL A 550 -8.54 9.57 -13.98
CA VAL A 550 -8.97 8.68 -15.06
C VAL A 550 -10.13 9.32 -15.81
N ARG A 551 -9.96 9.42 -17.14
CA ARG A 551 -11.00 9.83 -18.07
C ARG A 551 -11.49 8.61 -18.82
N PHE A 552 -12.80 8.38 -18.76
CA PHE A 552 -13.46 7.28 -19.44
C PHE A 552 -14.01 7.71 -20.80
N PRO A 553 -14.02 6.80 -21.79
CA PRO A 553 -14.72 7.01 -23.05
C PRO A 553 -16.23 6.89 -22.83
N ARG A 554 -17.04 7.19 -23.86
CA ARG A 554 -18.50 7.22 -23.72
C ARG A 554 -19.07 5.86 -23.34
N SER A 555 -18.51 4.78 -23.87
CA SER A 555 -18.91 3.40 -23.53
C SER A 555 -18.73 3.03 -22.05
N LEU A 556 -17.83 3.71 -21.35
CA LEU A 556 -17.62 3.56 -19.90
C LEU A 556 -18.17 4.74 -19.10
N GLY A 557 -18.98 5.62 -19.70
CA GLY A 557 -19.44 6.85 -19.05
C GLY A 557 -20.35 6.66 -17.83
N GLN A 558 -20.92 5.46 -17.65
CA GLN A 558 -21.72 5.09 -16.47
C GLN A 558 -20.90 4.39 -15.38
N VAL A 559 -19.64 4.06 -15.66
CA VAL A 559 -18.75 3.39 -14.71
C VAL A 559 -18.36 4.36 -13.60
N GLN A 560 -18.44 3.86 -12.37
CA GLN A 560 -17.92 4.55 -11.19
C GLN A 560 -16.74 3.74 -10.66
N PRO A 561 -15.53 4.32 -10.63
CA PRO A 561 -14.37 3.66 -10.06
C PRO A 561 -14.40 3.74 -8.53
N ASP A 562 -13.92 2.70 -7.90
CA ASP A 562 -13.62 2.63 -6.47
C ASP A 562 -12.12 2.83 -6.23
N VAL A 563 -11.78 3.30 -5.03
CA VAL A 563 -10.38 3.43 -4.60
C VAL A 563 -9.90 2.10 -4.02
N GLU A 564 -8.74 1.64 -4.46
CA GLU A 564 -8.03 0.49 -3.88
C GLU A 564 -6.67 0.95 -3.35
N CYS A 565 -6.41 0.68 -2.06
CA CYS A 565 -5.14 0.96 -1.41
C CYS A 565 -4.47 -0.37 -1.04
N ARG A 566 -3.27 -0.61 -1.56
CA ARG A 566 -2.49 -1.80 -1.22
C ARG A 566 -1.15 -1.45 -0.59
N ARG A 567 -0.75 -2.21 0.42
CA ARG A 567 0.49 -2.02 1.18
C ARG A 567 1.43 -3.20 1.07
N PRO A 568 2.75 -3.00 1.22
CA PRO A 568 3.67 -4.13 1.35
C PRO A 568 3.45 -4.86 2.70
N PRO A 569 3.58 -6.20 2.75
CA PRO A 569 3.34 -6.98 3.97
C PRO A 569 4.20 -6.56 5.18
N ARG A 570 5.42 -6.08 4.93
CA ARG A 570 6.40 -5.69 5.96
C ARG A 570 6.57 -4.18 6.13
N TYR A 571 5.60 -3.36 5.69
CA TYR A 571 5.67 -1.91 5.83
C TYR A 571 6.05 -1.50 7.27
N PRO A 572 7.02 -0.58 7.47
CA PRO A 572 7.67 0.31 6.50
C PRO A 572 9.02 -0.23 5.99
N ASN A 573 9.29 -1.53 6.18
CA ASN A 573 10.54 -2.16 5.78
C ASN A 573 10.50 -2.46 4.28
N TYR A 574 11.12 -1.57 3.52
CA TYR A 574 11.48 -1.74 2.12
C TYR A 574 12.90 -1.25 1.91
N GLU A 575 13.55 -1.75 0.87
CA GLU A 575 14.88 -1.27 0.49
C GLU A 575 14.74 0.02 -0.32
N ILE A 576 15.74 0.89 -0.27
CA ILE A 576 15.83 2.06 -1.13
C ILE A 576 16.99 1.80 -2.10
N ASP A 577 16.74 1.93 -3.39
CA ASP A 577 17.77 1.75 -4.40
C ASP A 577 18.74 2.93 -4.45
N GLN A 578 19.79 2.78 -5.26
CA GLN A 578 20.79 3.83 -5.47
C GLN A 578 20.22 5.11 -6.10
N TRP A 579 19.01 5.05 -6.65
CA TRP A 579 18.31 6.19 -7.27
C TRP A 579 17.32 6.85 -6.31
N GLY A 580 17.20 6.37 -5.08
CA GLY A 580 16.31 6.92 -4.06
C GLY A 580 14.87 6.42 -4.16
N ASP A 581 14.59 5.39 -4.95
CA ASP A 581 13.28 4.76 -5.07
C ASP A 581 13.16 3.53 -4.15
N ALA A 582 11.99 3.35 -3.55
CA ALA A 582 11.67 2.19 -2.73
C ALA A 582 11.58 0.93 -3.60
N LYS A 583 12.49 -0.01 -3.40
CA LYS A 583 12.40 -1.38 -3.92
C LYS A 583 11.40 -2.14 -3.08
N LEU A 584 10.32 -2.54 -3.70
CA LEU A 584 9.40 -3.50 -3.14
C LEU A 584 9.69 -4.81 -3.85
N ASP A 585 10.53 -5.65 -3.23
CA ASP A 585 10.81 -7.00 -3.71
C ASP A 585 9.51 -7.76 -3.98
N ASP A 586 9.29 -8.19 -5.23
CA ASP A 586 8.52 -9.41 -5.52
C ASP A 586 9.40 -10.67 -5.28
N THR A 587 10.62 -10.49 -4.73
CA THR A 587 11.73 -11.46 -4.71
C THR A 587 12.14 -11.97 -3.33
N THR A 588 11.62 -11.46 -2.21
CA THR A 588 12.06 -11.87 -0.85
C THR A 588 11.11 -12.82 -0.14
N GLY A 589 10.82 -14.01 -0.71
CA GLY A 589 10.21 -15.14 0.02
C GLY A 589 8.92 -14.85 0.82
N ALA A 590 8.26 -13.72 0.61
CA ALA A 590 6.95 -13.37 1.12
C ALA A 590 5.90 -13.92 0.13
N PRO A 591 4.66 -14.21 0.57
CA PRO A 591 3.61 -14.49 -0.39
C PRO A 591 3.54 -13.34 -1.42
N PRO A 592 3.40 -13.64 -2.72
CA PRO A 592 3.35 -12.61 -3.74
C PRO A 592 2.16 -11.68 -3.47
N GLY A 593 2.41 -10.38 -3.52
CA GLY A 593 1.36 -9.37 -3.58
C GLY A 593 1.32 -8.37 -2.43
N LEU A 594 0.90 -7.16 -2.77
CA LEU A 594 0.50 -6.13 -1.82
C LEU A 594 -0.82 -6.52 -1.16
N GLU A 595 -0.93 -6.28 0.15
CA GLU A 595 -2.13 -6.54 0.95
C GLU A 595 -3.09 -5.35 0.86
N ILE A 596 -4.40 -5.60 0.79
CA ILE A 596 -5.40 -4.54 0.85
C ILE A 596 -5.41 -3.93 2.25
N ASP A 597 -5.24 -2.60 2.32
CA ASP A 597 -5.32 -1.82 3.55
C ASP A 597 -6.69 -1.16 3.64
N SER A 598 -7.67 -1.89 4.18
CA SER A 598 -9.07 -1.45 4.23
C SER A 598 -9.28 -0.17 5.07
N ASP A 599 -8.48 0.02 6.12
CA ASP A 599 -8.57 1.21 6.97
C ASP A 599 -8.15 2.47 6.21
N THR A 600 -7.02 2.38 5.50
CA THR A 600 -6.56 3.48 4.64
C THR A 600 -7.53 3.70 3.48
N LEU A 601 -7.99 2.63 2.84
CA LEU A 601 -8.94 2.68 1.74
C LEU A 601 -10.20 3.45 2.09
N HIS A 602 -10.81 3.15 3.24
CA HIS A 602 -12.05 3.78 3.68
C HIS A 602 -11.92 5.31 3.77
N GLU A 603 -10.82 5.79 4.35
CA GLU A 603 -10.56 7.22 4.52
C GLU A 603 -10.22 7.90 3.18
N GLU A 604 -9.37 7.29 2.34
CA GLU A 604 -8.98 7.88 1.05
C GLU A 604 -10.12 7.89 0.02
N ALA A 605 -11.08 6.97 0.13
CA ALA A 605 -12.23 6.92 -0.77
C ALA A 605 -13.04 8.23 -0.78
N HIS A 606 -13.06 8.96 0.34
CA HIS A 606 -13.72 10.26 0.44
C HIS A 606 -13.05 11.37 -0.38
N ALA A 607 -11.79 11.17 -0.80
CA ALA A 607 -11.06 12.12 -1.63
C ALA A 607 -11.27 11.91 -3.14
N LEU A 608 -12.03 10.89 -3.53
CA LEU A 608 -12.43 10.67 -4.92
C LEU A 608 -13.54 11.63 -5.31
N SER A 609 -13.36 12.32 -6.44
CA SER A 609 -14.32 13.29 -6.97
C SER A 609 -14.47 13.12 -8.48
N TYR A 610 -15.62 13.51 -9.03
CA TYR A 610 -15.89 13.51 -10.47
C TYR A 610 -16.02 14.94 -10.99
N ASP A 611 -15.19 15.30 -11.96
CA ASP A 611 -15.25 16.59 -12.65
C ASP A 611 -16.07 16.45 -13.94
N ALA A 612 -17.34 16.86 -13.88
CA ALA A 612 -18.29 16.67 -14.97
C ALA A 612 -17.91 17.38 -16.30
N PRO A 613 -17.41 18.64 -16.31
CA PRO A 613 -16.93 19.30 -17.52
C PRO A 613 -15.81 18.57 -18.24
N SER A 614 -14.86 17.98 -17.51
CA SER A 614 -13.74 17.22 -18.10
C SER A 614 -14.00 15.72 -18.19
N GLN A 615 -15.16 15.25 -17.72
CA GLN A 615 -15.54 13.83 -17.60
C GLN A 615 -14.46 12.97 -16.95
N THR A 616 -13.81 13.52 -15.93
CA THR A 616 -12.62 12.93 -15.33
C THR A 616 -12.85 12.66 -13.85
N TRP A 617 -12.59 11.43 -13.43
CA TRP A 617 -12.48 11.09 -12.01
C TRP A 617 -11.12 11.52 -11.50
N LYS A 618 -11.08 12.13 -10.31
CA LYS A 618 -9.89 12.67 -9.68
C LYS A 618 -9.82 12.25 -8.21
N LEU A 619 -8.75 11.57 -7.86
CA LEU A 619 -8.38 11.23 -6.49
C LEU A 619 -7.17 12.06 -6.06
N VAL A 620 -7.29 12.76 -4.93
CA VAL A 620 -6.20 13.58 -4.37
C VAL A 620 -5.82 13.02 -3.00
N ILE A 621 -4.59 12.53 -2.89
CA ILE A 621 -4.07 11.90 -1.69
C ILE A 621 -2.98 12.80 -1.12
N GLU A 622 -3.22 13.36 0.06
CA GLU A 622 -2.24 14.15 0.80
C GLU A 622 -1.29 13.23 1.59
N HIS A 623 0.02 13.41 1.46
CA HIS A 623 1.07 12.62 2.08
C HIS A 623 0.93 11.10 1.78
N PRO A 624 0.87 10.70 0.50
CA PRO A 624 0.79 9.29 0.12
C PRO A 624 1.90 8.46 0.77
N LEU A 625 1.56 7.26 1.26
CA LEU A 625 2.51 6.41 1.96
C LEU A 625 3.50 5.78 0.96
N VAL A 626 4.80 6.01 1.15
CA VAL A 626 5.84 5.45 0.27
C VAL A 626 5.87 3.92 0.41
N GLY A 627 5.81 3.21 -0.71
CA GLY A 627 5.65 1.76 -0.81
C GLY A 627 4.20 1.33 -1.08
N TYR A 628 3.21 2.20 -0.87
CA TYR A 628 1.81 1.84 -1.18
C TYR A 628 1.54 1.93 -2.68
N GLN A 629 0.57 1.14 -3.13
CA GLN A 629 -0.08 1.29 -4.42
C GLN A 629 -1.49 1.86 -4.20
N TYR A 630 -1.76 2.97 -4.88
CA TYR A 630 -3.07 3.59 -4.94
C TYR A 630 -3.64 3.38 -6.33
N SER A 631 -4.88 2.92 -6.43
CA SER A 631 -5.49 2.58 -7.73
C SER A 631 -6.96 2.98 -7.76
N LEU A 632 -7.43 3.35 -8.94
CA LEU A 632 -8.84 3.48 -9.28
C LEU A 632 -9.23 2.21 -10.01
N ARG A 633 -10.20 1.47 -9.47
CA ARG A 633 -10.61 0.16 -9.96
C ARG A 633 -12.10 0.17 -10.28
N TRP A 634 -12.51 -0.46 -11.36
CA TRP A 634 -13.92 -0.52 -11.74
C TRP A 634 -14.29 -1.84 -12.36
N GLN A 635 -15.57 -2.20 -12.27
CA GLN A 635 -16.12 -3.32 -13.03
C GLN A 635 -16.44 -2.87 -14.46
N VAL A 636 -16.05 -3.66 -15.46
CA VAL A 636 -16.40 -3.39 -16.86
C VAL A 636 -17.89 -3.68 -17.11
N PRO A 637 -18.55 -2.93 -18.00
CA PRO A 637 -19.98 -3.11 -18.25
C PRO A 637 -20.28 -4.49 -18.85
N GLY A 638 -21.33 -5.13 -18.32
CA GLY A 638 -21.88 -6.37 -18.87
C GLY A 638 -23.02 -6.10 -19.84
N GLU A 639 -23.08 -6.88 -20.92
CA GLU A 639 -24.25 -6.96 -21.81
C GLU A 639 -24.93 -8.32 -21.62
N PRO A 640 -26.28 -8.40 -21.51
CA PRO A 640 -26.97 -9.68 -21.41
C PRO A 640 -26.68 -10.59 -22.62
N GLU A 641 -26.14 -11.78 -22.38
CA GLU A 641 -25.81 -12.73 -23.45
C GLU A 641 -27.05 -13.50 -23.93
N ASN A 642 -27.40 -13.36 -25.21
CA ASN A 642 -28.33 -14.29 -25.85
C ASN A 642 -27.58 -15.60 -26.15
N ARG A 643 -27.77 -16.58 -25.28
CA ARG A 643 -27.05 -17.87 -25.34
C ARG A 643 -27.21 -18.60 -26.67
N THR A 644 -28.36 -18.46 -27.35
CA THR A 644 -28.58 -19.09 -28.65
C THR A 644 -27.71 -18.44 -29.71
N ILE A 645 -27.74 -17.12 -29.82
CA ILE A 645 -26.95 -16.40 -30.83
C ILE A 645 -25.44 -16.53 -30.55
N ALA A 646 -25.04 -16.42 -29.27
CA ALA A 646 -23.64 -16.63 -28.89
C ALA A 646 -23.17 -18.07 -29.19
N GLY A 647 -24.02 -19.07 -28.95
CA GLY A 647 -23.77 -20.47 -29.31
C GLY A 647 -23.59 -20.66 -30.81
N ASN A 648 -24.52 -20.13 -31.61
CA ASN A 648 -24.45 -20.17 -33.08
C ASN A 648 -23.20 -19.47 -33.61
N THR A 649 -22.87 -18.30 -33.08
CA THR A 649 -21.69 -17.52 -33.51
C THR A 649 -20.40 -18.31 -33.26
N ARG A 650 -20.26 -18.97 -32.09
CA ARG A 650 -19.13 -19.87 -31.81
C ARG A 650 -19.09 -21.09 -32.75
N GLU A 651 -20.25 -21.64 -33.10
CA GLU A 651 -20.33 -22.70 -34.11
C GLU A 651 -19.89 -22.21 -35.49
N TRP A 652 -20.27 -20.99 -35.88
CA TRP A 652 -19.87 -20.39 -37.14
C TRP A 652 -18.37 -20.07 -37.18
N HIS A 653 -17.79 -19.56 -36.09
CA HIS A 653 -16.33 -19.42 -35.95
C HIS A 653 -15.63 -20.75 -36.24
N ARG A 654 -16.01 -21.82 -35.52
CA ARG A 654 -15.43 -23.15 -35.71
C ARG A 654 -15.62 -23.69 -37.14
N THR A 655 -16.79 -23.46 -37.73
CA THR A 655 -17.14 -23.94 -39.08
C THR A 655 -16.27 -23.27 -40.14
N LEU A 656 -16.11 -21.94 -40.06
CA LEU A 656 -15.28 -21.16 -40.98
C LEU A 656 -13.79 -21.42 -40.75
N LEU A 657 -13.32 -21.52 -39.50
CA LEU A 657 -11.93 -21.89 -39.22
C LEU A 657 -11.58 -23.26 -39.80
N ASN A 658 -12.47 -24.25 -39.64
CA ASN A 658 -12.31 -25.58 -40.25
C ASN A 658 -12.33 -25.55 -41.78
N LEU A 659 -13.11 -24.65 -42.40
CA LEU A 659 -13.05 -24.43 -43.86
C LEU A 659 -11.64 -23.98 -44.25
N GLY A 660 -11.09 -22.97 -43.58
CA GLY A 660 -9.74 -22.47 -43.84
C GLY A 660 -8.69 -23.58 -43.72
N ASP A 661 -8.80 -24.42 -42.69
CA ASP A 661 -7.87 -25.53 -42.47
C ASP A 661 -7.98 -26.62 -43.56
N ARG A 662 -9.19 -26.87 -44.09
CA ARG A 662 -9.38 -27.80 -45.23
C ARG A 662 -8.81 -27.24 -46.54
N ILE A 663 -8.94 -25.93 -46.77
CA ILE A 663 -8.38 -25.25 -47.94
C ILE A 663 -6.86 -25.35 -47.91
N ASP A 664 -6.23 -25.01 -46.78
CA ASP A 664 -4.77 -25.08 -46.60
C ASP A 664 -4.24 -26.51 -46.80
N ALA A 665 -4.98 -27.51 -46.34
CA ALA A 665 -4.66 -28.92 -46.54
C ALA A 665 -4.95 -29.46 -47.96
N GLY A 666 -5.54 -28.66 -48.85
CA GLY A 666 -5.93 -29.08 -50.21
C GLY A 666 -7.11 -30.08 -50.26
N ASN A 667 -7.87 -30.20 -49.17
CA ASN A 667 -8.91 -31.21 -48.98
C ASN A 667 -10.34 -30.60 -49.00
N THR A 668 -10.65 -29.84 -50.05
CA THR A 668 -11.94 -29.12 -50.16
C THR A 668 -13.10 -30.00 -50.64
N THR A 669 -14.27 -29.85 -50.05
CA THR A 669 -15.53 -30.49 -50.45
C THR A 669 -16.25 -29.73 -51.59
N ALA A 670 -17.41 -30.23 -52.05
CA ALA A 670 -18.25 -29.48 -53.01
C ALA A 670 -18.83 -28.20 -52.38
N ASP A 671 -19.26 -28.30 -51.12
CA ASP A 671 -19.80 -27.18 -50.34
C ASP A 671 -18.72 -26.13 -50.05
N ASP A 672 -17.48 -26.55 -49.77
CA ASP A 672 -16.33 -25.64 -49.63
C ASP A 672 -16.05 -24.86 -50.92
N ARG A 673 -16.16 -25.52 -52.09
CA ARG A 673 -15.99 -24.85 -53.40
C ARG A 673 -17.07 -23.82 -53.67
N GLU A 674 -18.30 -24.09 -53.23
CA GLU A 674 -19.39 -23.11 -53.32
C GLU A 674 -19.14 -21.92 -52.40
N ALA A 675 -18.67 -22.15 -51.17
CA ALA A 675 -18.27 -21.08 -50.26
C ALA A 675 -17.15 -20.20 -50.82
N ILE A 676 -16.12 -20.81 -51.43
CA ILE A 676 -15.04 -20.11 -52.14
C ILE A 676 -15.61 -19.25 -53.29
N ARG A 677 -16.54 -19.80 -54.09
CA ARG A 677 -17.20 -19.06 -55.18
C ARG A 677 -17.96 -17.84 -54.66
N GLN A 678 -18.68 -17.98 -53.54
CA GLN A 678 -19.36 -16.84 -52.92
C GLN A 678 -18.35 -15.77 -52.46
N PHE A 679 -17.21 -16.15 -51.91
CA PHE A 679 -16.17 -15.18 -51.57
C PHE A 679 -15.55 -14.49 -52.80
N ASP A 680 -15.33 -15.21 -53.90
CA ASP A 680 -14.82 -14.62 -55.14
C ASP A 680 -15.78 -13.56 -55.71
N LEU A 681 -17.10 -13.76 -55.56
CA LEU A 681 -18.11 -12.75 -55.93
C LEU A 681 -18.02 -11.48 -55.04
N LEU A 682 -17.78 -11.63 -53.74
CA LEU A 682 -17.52 -10.49 -52.85
C LEU A 682 -16.28 -9.72 -53.30
N VAL A 683 -15.19 -10.43 -53.57
CA VAL A 683 -13.93 -9.85 -54.04
C VAL A 683 -14.15 -9.03 -55.32
N GLN A 684 -14.80 -9.59 -56.34
CA GLN A 684 -15.09 -8.87 -57.60
C GLN A 684 -15.95 -7.62 -57.38
N THR A 685 -16.90 -7.70 -56.45
CA THR A 685 -17.79 -6.58 -56.14
C THR A 685 -17.01 -5.46 -55.44
N LEU A 686 -16.23 -5.79 -54.40
CA LEU A 686 -15.39 -4.84 -53.69
C LEU A 686 -14.30 -4.23 -54.58
N GLU A 687 -13.66 -5.03 -55.45
CA GLU A 687 -12.72 -4.55 -56.47
C GLU A 687 -13.36 -3.47 -57.36
N THR A 688 -14.61 -3.68 -57.78
CA THR A 688 -15.33 -2.77 -58.68
C THR A 688 -15.74 -1.48 -57.97
N GLU A 689 -16.33 -1.60 -56.78
CA GLU A 689 -16.85 -0.47 -56.00
C GLU A 689 -15.73 0.42 -55.46
N LEU A 690 -14.65 -0.19 -54.99
CA LEU A 690 -13.47 0.53 -54.48
C LEU A 690 -12.48 0.90 -55.60
N LYS A 691 -12.75 0.52 -56.85
CA LYS A 691 -11.91 0.78 -58.03
C LYS A 691 -10.46 0.31 -57.86
N LEU A 692 -10.26 -0.78 -57.11
CA LEU A 692 -8.94 -1.33 -56.79
C LEU A 692 -8.22 -1.75 -58.08
N GLY A 693 -6.97 -1.32 -58.25
CA GLY A 693 -6.14 -1.61 -59.43
C GLY A 693 -6.56 -0.89 -60.70
N ARG A 694 -7.62 -0.06 -60.66
CA ARG A 694 -8.08 0.73 -61.81
C ARG A 694 -7.50 2.14 -61.85
N VAL A 695 -7.12 2.68 -60.68
CA VAL A 695 -6.58 4.04 -60.54
C VAL A 695 -5.06 4.05 -60.69
N SER A 696 -4.38 3.04 -60.16
CA SER A 696 -2.95 2.78 -60.38
C SER A 696 -2.76 1.33 -60.82
N ARG A 697 -2.03 1.10 -61.92
CA ARG A 697 -1.75 -0.26 -62.41
C ARG A 697 -0.82 -1.04 -61.49
N ASP A 698 -0.08 -0.34 -60.65
CA ASP A 698 0.85 -0.91 -59.66
C ASP A 698 0.20 -1.05 -58.28
N GLU A 699 -1.08 -0.66 -58.11
CA GLU A 699 -1.79 -0.81 -56.84
C GLU A 699 -1.86 -2.27 -56.41
N LYS A 700 -1.20 -2.55 -55.30
CA LYS A 700 -1.36 -3.79 -54.55
C LYS A 700 -2.52 -3.67 -53.58
N TRP A 701 -3.39 -4.68 -53.58
CA TRP A 701 -4.51 -4.78 -52.67
C TRP A 701 -4.70 -6.20 -52.15
N THR A 702 -5.30 -6.31 -50.97
CA THR A 702 -5.64 -7.59 -50.34
C THR A 702 -7.07 -7.52 -49.82
N ILE A 703 -7.87 -8.55 -50.08
CA ILE A 703 -9.20 -8.73 -49.50
C ILE A 703 -9.21 -10.05 -48.74
N ALA A 704 -9.57 -10.03 -47.46
CA ALA A 704 -9.63 -11.25 -46.65
C ALA A 704 -10.85 -11.29 -45.74
N LEU A 705 -11.48 -12.46 -45.61
CA LEU A 705 -12.42 -12.77 -44.55
C LEU A 705 -11.64 -13.32 -43.35
N MET A 706 -11.50 -12.49 -42.33
CA MET A 706 -10.83 -12.78 -41.08
C MET A 706 -11.86 -13.25 -40.04
N VAL A 707 -11.64 -14.40 -39.40
CA VAL A 707 -12.57 -14.98 -38.42
C VAL A 707 -11.91 -15.09 -37.05
N HIS A 708 -12.66 -14.83 -35.99
CA HIS A 708 -12.17 -14.89 -34.62
C HIS A 708 -11.90 -16.32 -34.17
N ASP A 709 -10.68 -16.52 -33.70
CA ASP A 709 -10.21 -17.71 -33.03
C ASP A 709 -10.06 -17.40 -31.54
N ALA A 710 -11.07 -17.80 -30.77
CA ALA A 710 -11.11 -17.56 -29.34
C ALA A 710 -10.02 -18.31 -28.56
N ALA A 711 -9.44 -19.39 -29.11
CA ALA A 711 -8.41 -20.16 -28.43
C ALA A 711 -7.10 -19.36 -28.30
N ASP A 712 -6.73 -18.66 -29.37
CA ASP A 712 -5.51 -17.86 -29.44
C ASP A 712 -5.76 -16.36 -29.24
N LEU A 713 -7.02 -15.92 -29.20
CA LEU A 713 -7.45 -14.51 -29.17
C LEU A 713 -6.90 -13.73 -30.38
N VAL A 714 -7.12 -14.27 -31.57
CA VAL A 714 -6.68 -13.68 -32.82
C VAL A 714 -7.76 -13.78 -33.90
N LEU A 715 -7.67 -12.94 -34.91
CA LEU A 715 -8.40 -13.09 -36.17
C LEU A 715 -7.50 -13.84 -37.16
N ARG A 716 -8.01 -14.90 -37.78
CA ARG A 716 -7.29 -15.69 -38.81
C ARG A 716 -7.92 -15.56 -40.19
N PRO A 717 -7.14 -15.46 -41.28
CA PRO A 717 -7.68 -15.43 -42.63
C PRO A 717 -8.27 -16.80 -42.98
N VAL A 718 -9.56 -16.85 -43.29
CA VAL A 718 -10.25 -18.08 -43.74
C VAL A 718 -10.31 -18.14 -45.27
N LEU A 719 -10.59 -16.99 -45.91
CA LEU A 719 -10.56 -16.82 -47.36
C LEU A 719 -9.87 -15.51 -47.67
N SER A 720 -9.00 -15.47 -48.69
CA SER A 720 -8.31 -14.24 -49.07
C SER A 720 -7.92 -14.20 -50.54
N ARG A 721 -7.80 -12.99 -51.10
CA ARG A 721 -7.29 -12.73 -52.44
C ARG A 721 -6.35 -11.53 -52.41
N ARG A 722 -5.20 -11.66 -53.05
CA ARG A 722 -4.25 -10.56 -53.26
C ARG A 722 -4.19 -10.19 -54.75
N SER A 723 -3.90 -8.92 -55.03
CA SER A 723 -3.57 -8.45 -56.37
C SER A 723 -2.24 -9.07 -56.84
N GLY A 724 -2.25 -9.77 -57.97
CA GLY A 724 -1.06 -10.38 -58.54
C GLY A 724 -1.42 -11.43 -59.60
N PRO A 725 -0.44 -11.90 -60.42
CA PRO A 725 -0.71 -12.80 -61.53
C PRO A 725 -1.27 -14.17 -61.13
N ARG A 726 -1.10 -14.59 -59.86
CA ARG A 726 -1.63 -15.86 -59.32
C ARG A 726 -2.70 -15.71 -58.23
N ARG A 727 -3.12 -14.49 -57.89
CA ARG A 727 -4.03 -14.20 -56.76
C ARG A 727 -3.69 -15.03 -55.51
N GLU A 728 -2.47 -14.88 -55.01
CA GLU A 728 -1.97 -15.65 -53.87
C GLU A 728 -2.82 -15.41 -52.60
N GLU A 729 -2.99 -16.47 -51.81
CA GLU A 729 -3.74 -16.45 -50.56
C GLU A 729 -2.80 -16.12 -49.39
N LEU A 730 -3.33 -15.46 -48.36
CA LEU A 730 -2.61 -15.24 -47.11
C LEU A 730 -2.35 -16.59 -46.41
N PRO A 731 -1.14 -16.80 -45.87
CA PRO A 731 -0.82 -18.04 -45.19
C PRO A 731 -1.69 -18.20 -43.94
N ARG A 732 -2.13 -19.44 -43.66
CA ARG A 732 -2.97 -19.75 -42.51
C ARG A 732 -2.30 -19.44 -41.16
N SER A 733 -0.97 -19.37 -41.13
CA SER A 733 -0.17 -18.96 -39.98
C SER A 733 -0.24 -17.46 -39.67
N PHE A 734 -0.68 -16.62 -40.61
CA PHE A 734 -0.91 -15.21 -40.35
C PHE A 734 -2.11 -15.01 -39.43
N SER A 735 -1.99 -14.11 -38.47
CA SER A 735 -3.08 -13.75 -37.58
C SER A 735 -2.95 -12.31 -37.11
N ILE A 736 -4.08 -11.70 -36.78
CA ILE A 736 -4.16 -10.34 -36.21
C ILE A 736 -4.64 -10.50 -34.77
N PRO A 737 -3.89 -10.05 -33.75
CA PRO A 737 -4.35 -10.14 -32.36
C PRO A 737 -5.70 -9.45 -32.14
N TYR A 738 -6.51 -10.00 -31.24
CA TYR A 738 -7.80 -9.41 -30.86
C TYR A 738 -7.61 -7.94 -30.45
N GLY A 739 -8.40 -7.03 -31.04
CA GLY A 739 -8.36 -5.59 -30.75
C GLY A 739 -7.14 -4.83 -31.29
N ASP A 740 -6.17 -5.54 -31.87
CA ASP A 740 -4.99 -4.97 -32.50
C ASP A 740 -5.16 -4.86 -34.02
N GLY A 741 -4.40 -3.99 -34.66
CA GLY A 741 -4.60 -3.73 -36.07
C GLY A 741 -5.94 -3.05 -36.39
N VAL A 742 -6.11 -2.63 -37.65
CA VAL A 742 -7.38 -2.05 -38.11
C VAL A 742 -8.53 -3.07 -38.02
N SER A 743 -8.25 -4.33 -38.38
CA SER A 743 -9.24 -5.42 -38.36
C SER A 743 -9.58 -5.89 -36.94
N GLY A 744 -8.60 -6.07 -36.05
CA GLY A 744 -8.88 -6.45 -34.66
C GLY A 744 -9.63 -5.34 -33.92
N ALA A 745 -9.26 -4.07 -34.12
CA ALA A 745 -9.98 -2.93 -33.58
C ALA A 745 -11.44 -2.87 -34.11
N ALA A 746 -11.66 -3.13 -35.41
CA ALA A 746 -13.01 -3.15 -35.98
C ALA A 746 -13.88 -4.27 -35.39
N PHE A 747 -13.28 -5.44 -35.17
CA PHE A 747 -13.93 -6.56 -34.50
C PHE A 747 -14.33 -6.22 -33.06
N GLN A 748 -13.40 -5.68 -32.27
CA GLN A 748 -13.64 -5.30 -30.86
C GLN A 748 -14.67 -4.16 -30.74
N GLN A 749 -14.51 -3.10 -31.52
CA GLN A 749 -15.35 -1.92 -31.43
C GLN A 749 -16.76 -2.14 -32.03
N ARG A 750 -16.92 -3.20 -32.85
CA ARG A 750 -18.18 -3.57 -33.51
C ARG A 750 -18.65 -2.45 -34.43
N ARG A 751 -17.71 -1.93 -35.22
CA ARG A 751 -17.94 -0.89 -36.22
C ARG A 751 -16.95 -0.99 -37.37
N THR A 752 -17.35 -0.44 -38.51
CA THR A 752 -16.46 -0.26 -39.65
C THR A 752 -15.36 0.73 -39.30
N ILE A 753 -14.11 0.36 -39.58
CA ILE A 753 -12.95 1.24 -39.42
C ILE A 753 -12.31 1.43 -40.78
N ALA A 754 -12.15 2.69 -41.17
CA ALA A 754 -11.36 3.10 -42.32
C ALA A 754 -10.12 3.82 -41.80
N TRP A 755 -8.94 3.34 -42.20
CA TRP A 755 -7.64 3.84 -41.80
C TRP A 755 -6.86 4.30 -43.03
N SER A 756 -6.05 5.34 -42.86
CA SER A 756 -5.13 5.88 -43.85
C SER A 756 -3.75 6.09 -43.22
N HIS A 757 -2.68 6.27 -44.00
CA HIS A 757 -1.32 6.53 -43.50
C HIS A 757 -1.21 7.67 -42.46
N GLY A 758 -2.22 8.55 -42.35
CA GLY A 758 -2.32 9.59 -41.31
C GLY A 758 -3.13 9.21 -40.06
N GLY A 759 -3.62 7.98 -39.94
CA GLY A 759 -4.49 7.48 -38.86
C GLY A 759 -5.91 7.11 -39.32
N VAL A 760 -6.79 6.83 -38.34
CA VAL A 760 -8.20 6.47 -38.56
C VAL A 760 -8.99 7.68 -39.09
N ILE A 761 -9.65 7.51 -40.24
CA ILE A 761 -10.32 8.60 -40.99
C ILE A 761 -11.51 9.20 -40.22
N SER A 762 -12.16 8.40 -39.37
CA SER A 762 -13.34 8.81 -38.59
C SER A 762 -13.25 8.29 -37.16
N ASP A 763 -12.19 8.68 -36.46
CA ASP A 763 -12.07 8.40 -35.04
C ASP A 763 -13.04 9.32 -34.25
N PRO A 764 -13.99 8.78 -33.47
CA PRO A 764 -14.87 9.57 -32.61
C PRO A 764 -14.11 10.44 -31.60
N GLU A 765 -12.87 10.07 -31.26
CA GLU A 765 -12.02 10.76 -30.30
C GLU A 765 -10.91 11.60 -30.97
N GLY A 766 -10.83 11.55 -32.30
CA GLY A 766 -9.90 12.31 -33.13
C GLY A 766 -8.65 11.55 -33.54
N VAL A 767 -8.19 11.79 -34.77
CA VAL A 767 -7.07 11.10 -35.44
C VAL A 767 -5.78 11.09 -34.59
N ALA A 768 -5.50 12.17 -33.87
CA ALA A 768 -4.28 12.34 -33.08
C ALA A 768 -4.15 11.43 -31.85
N LYS A 769 -5.22 10.72 -31.44
CA LYS A 769 -5.24 9.85 -30.26
C LYS A 769 -5.31 8.36 -30.59
N SER A 770 -5.54 8.03 -31.85
CA SER A 770 -5.67 6.65 -32.31
C SER A 770 -4.31 5.96 -32.29
N LEU A 771 -4.19 4.85 -31.55
CA LEU A 771 -3.02 3.97 -31.60
C LEU A 771 -3.18 2.83 -32.63
N ILE A 772 -4.28 2.83 -33.38
CA ILE A 772 -4.57 1.80 -34.38
C ILE A 772 -3.66 1.99 -35.59
N THR A 773 -2.83 0.99 -35.85
CA THR A 773 -1.98 0.87 -37.03
C THR A 773 -2.22 -0.47 -37.72
N PRO A 774 -2.17 -0.59 -39.05
CA PRO A 774 -2.32 -1.87 -39.75
C PRO A 774 -1.29 -2.91 -39.32
N VAL A 775 -1.69 -4.17 -39.29
CA VAL A 775 -0.76 -5.29 -39.18
C VAL A 775 -0.35 -5.69 -40.60
N PRO A 776 0.95 -5.65 -40.95
CA PRO A 776 1.40 -5.93 -42.31
C PRO A 776 1.18 -7.40 -42.71
N TYR A 777 0.72 -7.63 -43.95
CA TYR A 777 0.51 -8.98 -44.47
C TYR A 777 1.79 -9.65 -44.98
N PRO A 778 2.00 -10.96 -44.73
CA PRO A 778 3.15 -11.70 -45.26
C PRO A 778 2.90 -12.27 -46.67
N PRO A 779 3.96 -12.40 -47.51
CA PRO A 779 5.21 -11.64 -47.43
C PRO A 779 4.95 -10.16 -47.72
N ALA A 780 5.64 -9.28 -47.00
CA ALA A 780 5.64 -7.84 -47.24
C ALA A 780 6.99 -7.45 -47.86
N GLU A 781 6.97 -6.90 -49.08
CA GLU A 781 8.11 -6.15 -49.63
C GLU A 781 8.03 -4.68 -49.18
N ALA A 782 9.14 -3.93 -49.25
CA ALA A 782 9.20 -2.54 -48.77
C ALA A 782 8.19 -1.61 -49.48
N ASP A 783 7.80 -1.94 -50.72
CA ASP A 783 6.84 -1.17 -51.53
C ASP A 783 5.38 -1.70 -51.41
N ASP A 784 5.14 -2.73 -50.58
CA ASP A 784 3.82 -3.39 -50.42
C ASP A 784 3.02 -2.86 -49.20
N GLU A 785 3.54 -1.87 -48.46
CA GLU A 785 2.85 -1.37 -47.26
C GLU A 785 1.47 -0.77 -47.58
N ALA A 786 0.46 -1.20 -46.82
CA ALA A 786 -0.90 -0.69 -46.97
C ALA A 786 -0.96 0.79 -46.57
N VAL A 787 -1.36 1.63 -47.51
CA VAL A 787 -1.58 3.06 -47.30
C VAL A 787 -2.99 3.31 -46.75
N HIS A 788 -3.96 2.51 -47.17
CA HIS A 788 -5.34 2.55 -46.67
C HIS A 788 -5.85 1.17 -46.35
N VAL A 789 -6.62 1.06 -45.26
CA VAL A 789 -7.24 -0.19 -44.82
C VAL A 789 -8.70 0.06 -44.45
N LEU A 790 -9.59 -0.79 -44.93
CA LEU A 790 -11.01 -0.80 -44.61
C LEU A 790 -11.36 -2.14 -43.96
N ALA A 791 -11.80 -2.09 -42.71
CA ALA A 791 -12.25 -3.24 -41.95
C ALA A 791 -13.77 -3.22 -41.78
N LEU A 792 -14.46 -4.20 -42.36
CA LEU A 792 -15.91 -4.36 -42.37
C LEU A 792 -16.31 -5.53 -41.44
N PRO A 793 -16.72 -5.29 -40.19
CA PRO A 793 -17.13 -6.35 -39.29
C PRO A 793 -18.45 -6.98 -39.75
N VAL A 794 -18.53 -8.30 -39.60
CA VAL A 794 -19.68 -9.14 -39.95
C VAL A 794 -20.19 -9.86 -38.71
N TYR A 795 -21.51 -10.00 -38.61
CA TYR A 795 -22.22 -10.36 -37.39
C TYR A 795 -23.23 -11.46 -37.64
N HIS A 796 -23.75 -12.03 -36.55
CA HIS A 796 -24.84 -12.97 -36.63
C HIS A 796 -26.12 -12.27 -37.12
N THR A 797 -26.79 -12.88 -38.10
CA THR A 797 -28.00 -12.37 -38.78
C THR A 797 -29.07 -11.83 -37.83
N GLY A 798 -29.35 -12.54 -36.74
CA GLY A 798 -30.29 -12.08 -35.70
C GLY A 798 -29.94 -10.77 -34.97
N THR A 799 -28.79 -10.16 -35.24
CA THR A 799 -28.32 -8.90 -34.61
C THR A 799 -27.68 -7.91 -35.60
N GLU A 800 -27.65 -8.24 -36.89
CA GLU A 800 -26.86 -7.49 -37.88
C GLU A 800 -27.36 -6.06 -38.11
N ASP A 801 -28.65 -5.81 -37.92
CA ASP A 801 -29.27 -4.48 -38.06
C ASP A 801 -29.10 -3.60 -36.82
N ALA A 802 -28.56 -4.15 -35.72
CA ALA A 802 -28.31 -3.37 -34.53
C ALA A 802 -27.22 -2.31 -34.81
N ARG A 803 -27.46 -1.07 -34.38
CA ARG A 803 -26.50 0.04 -34.53
C ARG A 803 -25.11 -0.29 -33.97
N ARG A 804 -25.06 -1.05 -32.88
CA ARG A 804 -23.86 -1.67 -32.32
C ARG A 804 -24.22 -3.08 -31.89
N PRO A 805 -23.95 -4.10 -32.70
CA PRO A 805 -24.26 -5.48 -32.33
C PRO A 805 -23.55 -5.88 -31.03
N PRO A 806 -24.08 -6.86 -30.28
CA PRO A 806 -23.42 -7.33 -29.07
C PRO A 806 -22.12 -8.07 -29.42
N PRO A 807 -21.10 -8.05 -28.54
CA PRO A 807 -19.78 -8.58 -28.85
C PRO A 807 -19.80 -10.09 -29.17
N TRP A 808 -20.62 -10.85 -28.46
CA TRP A 808 -20.82 -12.30 -28.68
C TRP A 808 -21.53 -12.66 -30.00
N ALA A 809 -21.99 -11.69 -30.79
CA ALA A 809 -22.58 -11.92 -32.11
C ALA A 809 -21.61 -11.60 -33.27
N THR A 810 -20.40 -11.14 -32.99
CA THR A 810 -19.43 -10.77 -34.04
C THR A 810 -18.75 -12.03 -34.58
N ILE A 811 -18.90 -12.27 -35.89
CA ILE A 811 -18.33 -13.46 -36.56
C ILE A 811 -16.87 -13.21 -36.92
N GLY A 812 -16.59 -12.05 -37.50
CA GLY A 812 -15.29 -11.74 -38.07
C GLY A 812 -15.28 -10.38 -38.75
N VAL A 813 -14.30 -10.19 -39.63
CA VAL A 813 -14.08 -8.94 -40.36
C VAL A 813 -13.67 -9.24 -41.79
N VAL A 814 -14.33 -8.60 -42.75
CA VAL A 814 -13.83 -8.50 -44.12
C VAL A 814 -12.90 -7.30 -44.19
N THR A 815 -11.61 -7.54 -44.40
CA THR A 815 -10.60 -6.50 -44.52
C THR A 815 -10.26 -6.25 -45.99
N VAL A 816 -10.06 -4.98 -46.34
CA VAL A 816 -9.63 -4.53 -47.66
C VAL A 816 -8.48 -3.57 -47.48
N ASP A 817 -7.32 -3.91 -48.04
CA ASP A 817 -6.10 -3.13 -47.92
C ASP A 817 -5.66 -2.66 -49.30
N SER A 818 -5.12 -1.45 -49.38
CA SER A 818 -4.60 -0.85 -50.62
C SER A 818 -3.30 -0.09 -50.35
N SER A 819 -2.29 -0.33 -51.19
CA SER A 819 -1.01 0.40 -51.22
C SER A 819 -1.09 1.74 -51.95
N SER A 820 -2.24 2.12 -52.51
CA SER A 820 -2.38 3.31 -53.34
C SER A 820 -2.92 4.51 -52.57
N TYR A 821 -2.17 5.62 -52.54
CA TYR A 821 -2.65 6.92 -52.04
C TYR A 821 -3.89 7.46 -52.78
N ALA A 822 -4.17 6.95 -53.98
CA ALA A 822 -5.32 7.31 -54.80
C ALA A 822 -6.53 6.38 -54.60
N SER A 823 -6.47 5.43 -53.65
CA SER A 823 -7.59 4.57 -53.29
C SER A 823 -8.81 5.38 -52.87
N SER A 824 -10.01 4.90 -53.24
CA SER A 824 -11.27 5.54 -52.84
C SER A 824 -11.57 5.37 -51.35
N ILE A 825 -10.85 4.49 -50.64
CA ILE A 825 -11.08 4.20 -49.22
C ILE A 825 -11.03 5.47 -48.36
N LYS A 826 -10.11 6.39 -48.67
CA LYS A 826 -9.92 7.64 -47.91
C LYS A 826 -11.08 8.63 -48.06
N ASP A 827 -11.82 8.55 -49.16
CA ASP A 827 -12.85 9.52 -49.55
C ASP A 827 -14.27 9.01 -49.26
N MET A 828 -14.41 7.83 -48.63
CA MET A 828 -15.71 7.21 -48.37
C MET A 828 -16.49 7.90 -47.27
N ASP A 829 -17.77 8.18 -47.53
CA ASP A 829 -18.73 8.62 -46.51
C ASP A 829 -19.32 7.45 -45.68
N ASP A 830 -20.07 7.77 -44.63
CA ASP A 830 -20.67 6.76 -43.76
C ASP A 830 -21.72 5.89 -44.46
N LYS A 831 -22.41 6.41 -45.48
CA LYS A 831 -23.42 5.66 -46.24
C LYS A 831 -22.76 4.60 -47.11
N GLN A 832 -21.67 4.96 -47.78
CA GLN A 832 -20.87 4.04 -48.60
C GLN A 832 -20.28 2.93 -47.72
N ARG A 833 -19.73 3.27 -46.56
CA ARG A 833 -19.19 2.28 -45.61
C ARG A 833 -20.26 1.32 -45.11
N LEU A 834 -21.43 1.85 -44.74
CA LEU A 834 -22.56 1.03 -44.30
C LEU A 834 -23.02 0.08 -45.41
N TRP A 835 -23.15 0.58 -46.64
CA TRP A 835 -23.54 -0.23 -47.79
C TRP A 835 -22.54 -1.35 -48.07
N LEU A 836 -21.24 -1.06 -48.07
CA LEU A 836 -20.18 -2.07 -48.23
C LEU A 836 -20.20 -3.10 -47.10
N ARG A 837 -20.46 -2.69 -45.85
CA ARG A 837 -20.63 -3.62 -44.73
C ARG A 837 -21.84 -4.53 -44.95
N THR A 838 -22.98 -3.99 -45.37
CA THR A 838 -24.19 -4.80 -45.67
C THR A 838 -23.93 -5.80 -46.78
N LEU A 839 -23.15 -5.42 -47.79
CA LEU A 839 -22.73 -6.32 -48.87
C LEU A 839 -21.81 -7.44 -48.35
N ALA A 840 -20.81 -7.10 -47.54
CA ALA A 840 -19.93 -8.06 -46.90
C ALA A 840 -20.69 -9.03 -45.97
N GLN A 841 -21.67 -8.51 -45.22
CA GLN A 841 -22.56 -9.28 -44.35
C GLN A 841 -23.37 -10.31 -45.16
N ALA A 842 -24.14 -9.84 -46.15
CA ALA A 842 -24.98 -10.70 -46.98
C ALA A 842 -24.19 -11.80 -47.69
N GLN A 843 -22.96 -11.50 -48.11
CA GLN A 843 -22.12 -12.52 -48.74
C GLN A 843 -21.52 -13.49 -47.72
N THR A 844 -21.14 -13.02 -46.53
CA THR A 844 -20.66 -13.89 -45.45
C THR A 844 -21.73 -14.90 -45.03
N ASP A 845 -23.00 -14.49 -44.98
CA ASP A 845 -24.09 -15.40 -44.68
C ASP A 845 -24.25 -16.51 -45.73
N LYS A 846 -24.11 -16.19 -47.01
CA LYS A 846 -24.10 -17.20 -48.09
C LYS A 846 -22.91 -18.15 -47.98
N ILE A 847 -21.73 -17.64 -47.61
CA ILE A 847 -20.55 -18.46 -47.35
C ILE A 847 -20.84 -19.44 -46.21
N ILE A 848 -21.40 -18.98 -45.09
CA ILE A 848 -21.72 -19.84 -43.93
C ILE A 848 -22.75 -20.90 -44.30
N ARG A 849 -23.84 -20.53 -44.99
CA ARG A 849 -24.88 -21.48 -45.45
C ARG A 849 -24.30 -22.54 -46.38
N ALA A 850 -23.45 -22.13 -47.33
CA ALA A 850 -22.78 -23.05 -48.25
C ALA A 850 -21.95 -24.10 -47.49
N VAL A 851 -21.06 -23.69 -46.57
CA VAL A 851 -20.23 -24.63 -45.79
C VAL A 851 -21.06 -25.56 -44.92
N ARG A 852 -22.24 -25.13 -44.47
CA ARG A 852 -23.16 -25.93 -43.65
C ARG A 852 -24.08 -26.84 -44.50
N GLY A 853 -24.01 -26.77 -45.83
CA GLY A 853 -24.84 -27.56 -46.74
C GLY A 853 -26.31 -27.11 -46.78
N GLU A 854 -26.60 -25.90 -46.32
CA GLU A 854 -27.94 -25.30 -46.33
C GLU A 854 -28.19 -24.73 -47.74
N ARG A 855 -28.98 -25.43 -48.57
CA ARG A 855 -29.36 -24.97 -49.91
C ARG A 855 -30.62 -24.12 -49.85
N ASP A 856 -30.67 -23.05 -50.64
CA ASP A 856 -31.92 -22.30 -50.85
C ASP A 856 -32.92 -23.21 -51.58
N GLU A 857 -34.01 -23.60 -50.91
CA GLU A 857 -35.07 -24.46 -51.48
C GLU A 857 -35.93 -23.75 -52.56
N THR A 858 -35.49 -22.62 -53.12
CA THR A 858 -36.34 -21.78 -54.00
C THR A 858 -35.91 -21.68 -55.46
N GLU A 859 -34.94 -22.45 -55.93
CA GLU A 859 -34.64 -22.57 -57.37
C GLU A 859 -34.88 -23.98 -57.92
N SER A 860 -36.10 -24.50 -57.77
CA SER A 860 -36.64 -25.40 -58.79
C SER A 860 -38.18 -25.39 -58.82
N SER A 861 -38.73 -25.08 -59.99
CA SER A 861 -40.14 -25.23 -60.43
C SER A 861 -41.17 -24.16 -60.02
N SER A 862 -41.38 -23.15 -60.90
CA SER A 862 -42.65 -22.92 -61.64
C SER A 862 -42.80 -21.46 -62.13
N PRO A 863 -43.54 -21.21 -63.23
CA PRO A 863 -43.43 -19.99 -64.02
C PRO A 863 -44.33 -18.85 -63.52
N CYS A 864 -43.81 -17.63 -63.69
CA CYS A 864 -44.51 -16.40 -64.05
C CYS A 864 -45.94 -16.20 -63.49
N GLY A 865 -46.03 -15.48 -62.38
CA GLY A 865 -47.25 -14.79 -61.94
C GLY A 865 -46.85 -13.45 -61.35
N ALA A 866 -46.99 -12.38 -62.13
CA ALA A 866 -46.70 -11.02 -61.70
C ALA A 866 -47.72 -10.57 -60.65
N THR A 867 -47.25 -9.96 -59.55
CA THR A 867 -47.90 -8.78 -58.93
C THR A 867 -46.94 -8.05 -57.99
N ASP A 868 -46.83 -6.74 -58.28
CA ASP A 868 -46.28 -5.60 -57.56
C ASP A 868 -46.16 -5.55 -56.02
N ARG A 869 -45.00 -5.01 -55.58
CA ARG A 869 -44.74 -3.96 -54.54
C ARG A 869 -44.82 -4.28 -53.03
N PRO A 870 -44.25 -3.42 -52.14
CA PRO A 870 -43.02 -2.60 -52.24
C PRO A 870 -42.11 -2.71 -50.98
N LEU A 871 -40.88 -2.20 -51.13
CA LEU A 871 -39.92 -1.92 -50.05
C LEU A 871 -40.46 -0.85 -49.08
N SER A 872 -40.25 -1.09 -47.78
CA SER A 872 -40.19 -0.08 -46.70
C SER A 872 -38.95 -0.32 -45.87
#